data_AF-A0AA88XW10-F1
#
_entry.id   AF-A0AA88XW10-F1
#
_cell.length_a   1.000
_cell.length_b   1.000
_cell.length_c   1.000
_cell.angle_alpha   90.00
_cell.angle_beta   90.00
_cell.angle_gamma   90.00
#
_symmetry.space_group_name_H-M   'P 1'
#
loop_
_entity.id
_entity.type
_entity.pdbx_description
1 polymer ?
#
loop_
_entity_poly.entity_id
_entity_poly.type
_entity_poly.pdbx_seq_one_letter_code
_entity_poly.pdbx_strand_id
1 'polypeptide(L)'
;FPEENDNVTISSPILVDDDIPELFSITIDDGGKLVFSRHRDHALSVHYILINDGGEMHIGSEDCKFEKYATISLLGEPGELNIPGFGEKFIGVRKGGVLELHGKDKLSWTKVTSTVPQVDPDQLYKYKHIDSDNMKWRAGINLIRFTKDGSVIDHIHERLILKQKHLDLAIARIEEFLNSENVQREDLQLINSGKEAFAEVTLTLPDSDTKFVVESLYRKGGRKYADFMALDLQEYQPVINVVDDVSSWIPGDQIFITSTDYDWKQVEEFTILSCPDCAPNQIKLNEPTQYTHYGEIFKNVDMRAEVGLMTRHIRIRGIVSEGNSNGGHVKFLEGFQSVRVEGVELTKMGQPLVLGRYPLHYHMCGNLSDDSVYPVESYIRRNSIHHTHFRCVTIHGTHHAQLFDNVCYNTFGHGFFLEDGGETFTRLERNLGLGQQSWEGKIGKVGTTGAIPTDKTPVTFWLTNPLQTVRNNAAAGGDGVGYWYVYPDLPTGPSRDLGHMAYKEARNTAIKEFYNNVAHSYDKAGLFVDNIEQDDLTVEGYNQYDPRADPLNKTSPQVSAVFERLTGNNTSPQVSAVFERLTGNKTSPQVSAVFERLTGNKTSTQVSAEFERLTGNKTSTQVSAVFERLTGNKTSPQVSAVF
;
A
#
# COMPACT_ATOMS: atom_id res chain seq x y z
N PHE A 1 4.49 16.73 -37.53
CA PHE A 1 4.37 16.88 -36.08
C PHE A 1 2.89 17.04 -35.77
N PRO A 2 2.36 16.33 -34.77
CA PRO A 2 0.96 16.48 -34.38
C PRO A 2 0.70 17.87 -33.77
N GLU A 3 -0.51 18.37 -33.91
CA GLU A 3 -1.02 19.57 -33.26
C GLU A 3 -1.83 19.22 -32.00
N GLU A 4 -2.15 20.23 -31.20
CA GLU A 4 -2.95 20.06 -29.98
C GLU A 4 -4.35 19.49 -30.32
N ASN A 5 -4.80 18.50 -29.56
CA ASN A 5 -6.06 17.76 -29.74
C ASN A 5 -6.14 16.91 -31.03
N ASP A 6 -5.02 16.61 -31.68
CA ASP A 6 -5.02 15.70 -32.81
C ASP A 6 -5.36 14.25 -32.41
N ASN A 7 -5.99 13.54 -33.34
CA ASN A 7 -6.09 12.09 -33.33
C ASN A 7 -4.93 11.53 -34.14
N VAL A 8 -3.98 10.87 -33.48
CA VAL A 8 -2.74 10.40 -34.11
C VAL A 8 -2.83 8.89 -34.36
N THR A 9 -2.66 8.49 -35.62
CA THR A 9 -2.47 7.08 -36.01
C THR A 9 -1.00 6.83 -36.34
N ILE A 10 -0.43 5.79 -35.74
CA ILE A 10 0.97 5.38 -35.89
C ILE A 10 0.99 4.04 -36.60
N SER A 11 1.34 4.05 -37.88
CA SER A 11 1.49 2.87 -38.75
C SER A 11 2.93 2.64 -39.22
N SER A 12 3.88 3.37 -38.65
CA SER A 12 5.32 3.18 -38.86
C SER A 12 6.08 3.50 -37.56
N PRO A 13 7.34 3.06 -37.40
CA PRO A 13 8.10 3.35 -36.20
C PRO A 13 8.35 4.86 -35.99
N ILE A 14 7.98 5.34 -34.80
CA ILE A 14 8.16 6.72 -34.33
C ILE A 14 8.93 6.68 -33.01
N LEU A 15 9.98 7.50 -32.94
CA LEU A 15 10.69 7.80 -31.70
C LEU A 15 10.16 9.12 -31.14
N VAL A 16 9.71 9.11 -29.89
CA VAL A 16 9.41 10.33 -29.13
C VAL A 16 10.72 10.86 -28.57
N ASP A 17 11.26 11.91 -29.19
CA ASP A 17 12.47 12.60 -28.75
C ASP A 17 12.26 14.10 -28.50
N ASP A 18 11.02 14.57 -28.64
CA ASP A 18 10.62 15.94 -28.37
C ASP A 18 9.32 16.05 -27.58
N ASP A 19 9.01 17.27 -27.11
CA ASP A 19 7.79 17.55 -26.38
C ASP A 19 6.56 17.30 -27.27
N ILE A 20 5.61 16.52 -26.75
CA ILE A 20 4.36 16.21 -27.44
C ILE A 20 3.30 17.20 -26.93
N PRO A 21 2.54 17.89 -27.80
CA PRO A 21 1.36 18.63 -27.35
C PRO A 21 0.32 17.70 -26.74
N GLU A 22 -0.68 18.26 -26.07
CA GLU A 22 -1.83 17.47 -25.66
C GLU A 22 -2.51 16.84 -26.88
N LEU A 23 -2.66 15.52 -26.90
CA LEU A 23 -3.28 14.81 -28.01
C LEU A 23 -4.67 14.35 -27.60
N PHE A 24 -5.61 14.27 -28.55
CA PHE A 24 -6.90 13.68 -28.25
C PHE A 24 -6.76 12.17 -28.13
N SER A 25 -6.14 11.51 -29.12
CA SER A 25 -5.92 10.06 -29.07
C SER A 25 -4.64 9.63 -29.77
N ILE A 26 -4.12 8.47 -29.36
CA ILE A 26 -3.07 7.75 -30.07
C ILE A 26 -3.59 6.35 -30.40
N THR A 27 -3.59 5.99 -31.67
CA THR A 27 -3.83 4.62 -32.14
C THR A 27 -2.57 4.10 -32.79
N ILE A 28 -2.12 2.91 -32.41
CA ILE A 28 -0.94 2.24 -32.99
C ILE A 28 -1.42 0.96 -33.67
N ASP A 29 -1.19 0.86 -34.97
CA ASP A 29 -1.66 -0.22 -35.84
C ASP A 29 -0.64 -0.59 -36.91
N ASP A 30 -0.89 -1.67 -37.66
CA ASP A 30 -0.25 -1.98 -38.93
C ASP A 30 1.29 -1.92 -38.95
N GLY A 31 1.96 -2.43 -37.90
CA GLY A 31 3.43 -2.43 -37.78
C GLY A 31 4.01 -1.14 -37.21
N GLY A 32 3.17 -0.20 -36.80
CA GLY A 32 3.55 1.02 -36.11
C GLY A 32 4.17 0.74 -34.74
N LYS A 33 5.16 1.58 -34.38
CA LYS A 33 5.84 1.47 -33.09
C LYS A 33 5.99 2.85 -32.48
N LEU A 34 5.50 3.07 -31.27
CA LEU A 34 5.74 4.26 -30.49
C LEU A 34 6.81 3.98 -29.45
N VAL A 35 7.99 4.56 -29.60
CA VAL A 35 9.13 4.32 -28.72
C VAL A 35 9.54 5.61 -28.03
N PHE A 36 9.69 5.61 -26.72
CA PHE A 36 10.12 6.80 -25.97
C PHE A 36 11.65 6.88 -25.89
N SER A 37 12.23 8.02 -26.27
CA SER A 37 13.67 8.24 -26.22
C SER A 37 14.20 8.22 -24.80
N ARG A 38 15.25 7.44 -24.54
CA ARG A 38 15.85 7.29 -23.21
C ARG A 38 16.71 8.48 -22.75
N HIS A 39 16.86 9.51 -23.58
CA HIS A 39 17.83 10.59 -23.37
C HIS A 39 17.23 11.82 -22.68
N ARG A 40 15.91 11.89 -22.52
CA ARG A 40 15.19 13.00 -21.89
C ARG A 40 13.97 12.51 -21.12
N ASP A 41 13.42 13.40 -20.32
CA ASP A 41 12.13 13.20 -19.70
C ASP A 41 11.01 13.47 -20.73
N HIS A 42 9.88 12.79 -20.56
CA HIS A 42 8.69 12.92 -21.42
C HIS A 42 7.45 13.17 -20.59
N ALA A 43 6.58 14.03 -21.10
CA ALA A 43 5.23 14.21 -20.62
C ALA A 43 4.26 14.09 -21.79
N LEU A 44 3.29 13.19 -21.67
CA LEU A 44 2.23 12.97 -22.64
C LEU A 44 0.87 13.15 -21.96
N SER A 45 0.06 14.06 -22.47
CA SER A 45 -1.35 14.21 -22.08
C SER A 45 -2.22 13.70 -23.23
N VAL A 46 -3.10 12.74 -22.95
CA VAL A 46 -3.93 12.08 -23.98
C VAL A 46 -5.23 11.53 -23.42
N HIS A 47 -6.34 11.53 -24.16
CA HIS A 47 -7.58 10.91 -23.66
C HIS A 47 -7.49 9.38 -23.65
N TYR A 48 -6.93 8.78 -24.70
CA TYR A 48 -6.66 7.35 -24.73
C TYR A 48 -5.54 6.94 -25.68
N ILE A 49 -4.92 5.81 -25.36
CA ILE A 49 -3.96 5.11 -26.22
C ILE A 49 -4.55 3.73 -26.54
N LEU A 50 -4.66 3.40 -27.82
CA LEU A 50 -5.12 2.09 -28.29
C LEU A 50 -4.04 1.40 -29.12
N ILE A 51 -3.64 0.21 -28.69
CA ILE A 51 -2.64 -0.62 -29.35
C ILE A 51 -3.36 -1.80 -29.99
N ASN A 52 -3.41 -1.80 -31.32
CA ASN A 52 -4.10 -2.79 -32.15
C ASN A 52 -3.13 -3.85 -32.68
N ASP A 53 -3.65 -4.73 -33.53
CA ASP A 53 -2.87 -5.78 -34.19
C ASP A 53 -1.66 -5.20 -34.95
N GLY A 54 -0.47 -5.74 -34.67
CA GLY A 54 0.80 -5.26 -35.20
C GLY A 54 1.30 -3.94 -34.63
N GLY A 55 0.57 -3.28 -33.74
CA GLY A 55 0.98 -2.04 -33.08
C GLY A 55 1.81 -2.29 -31.82
N GLU A 56 2.81 -1.45 -31.56
CA GLU A 56 3.67 -1.59 -30.39
C GLU A 56 3.91 -0.25 -29.66
N MET A 57 3.89 -0.28 -28.33
CA MET A 57 4.31 0.85 -27.50
C MET A 57 5.42 0.42 -26.53
N HIS A 58 6.52 1.18 -26.52
CA HIS A 58 7.73 0.88 -25.74
C HIS A 58 8.20 2.08 -24.92
N ILE A 59 8.31 1.91 -23.61
CA ILE A 59 8.99 2.82 -22.69
C ILE A 59 10.05 2.02 -21.94
N GLY A 60 11.27 2.02 -22.47
CA GLY A 60 12.31 1.08 -22.05
C GLY A 60 12.09 -0.33 -22.62
N SER A 61 12.95 -1.26 -22.23
CA SER A 61 12.89 -2.69 -22.58
C SER A 61 13.47 -3.52 -21.44
N GLU A 62 13.33 -4.84 -21.51
CA GLU A 62 13.89 -5.76 -20.52
C GLU A 62 15.40 -5.55 -20.30
N ASP A 63 16.16 -5.44 -21.39
CA ASP A 63 17.62 -5.25 -21.38
C ASP A 63 18.07 -3.79 -21.23
N CYS A 64 17.15 -2.84 -21.39
CA CYS A 64 17.45 -1.41 -21.36
C CYS A 64 16.33 -0.65 -20.67
N LYS A 65 16.40 -0.58 -19.33
CA LYS A 65 15.45 0.13 -18.47
C LYS A 65 15.40 1.62 -18.79
N PHE A 66 14.23 2.22 -18.55
CA PHE A 66 13.97 3.64 -18.74
C PHE A 66 14.44 4.44 -17.52
N GLU A 67 15.59 5.10 -17.66
CA GLU A 67 16.27 5.84 -16.59
C GLU A 67 15.73 7.27 -16.39
N LYS A 68 15.04 7.82 -17.38
CA LYS A 68 14.44 9.16 -17.35
C LYS A 68 13.01 9.11 -16.83
N TYR A 69 12.36 10.26 -16.67
CA TYR A 69 10.95 10.30 -16.27
C TYR A 69 10.04 10.27 -17.51
N ALA A 70 9.01 9.42 -17.49
CA ALA A 70 7.96 9.40 -18.52
C ALA A 70 6.61 9.45 -17.84
N THR A 71 5.88 10.56 -18.00
CA THR A 71 4.54 10.73 -17.40
C THR A 71 3.46 10.70 -18.48
N ILE A 72 2.51 9.78 -18.35
CA ILE A 72 1.28 9.72 -19.16
C ILE A 72 0.12 10.19 -18.30
N SER A 73 -0.52 11.28 -18.72
CA SER A 73 -1.73 11.84 -18.11
C SER A 73 -2.95 11.52 -18.97
N LEU A 74 -3.85 10.69 -18.45
CA LEU A 74 -5.08 10.27 -19.12
C LEU A 74 -6.21 11.27 -18.86
N LEU A 75 -6.72 11.86 -19.94
CA LEU A 75 -7.67 12.97 -19.95
C LEU A 75 -9.10 12.55 -20.24
N GLY A 76 -10.06 13.35 -19.77
CA GLY A 76 -11.49 13.24 -20.10
C GLY A 76 -12.41 13.57 -18.93
N GLU A 77 -13.70 13.75 -19.20
CA GLU A 77 -14.75 13.88 -18.19
C GLU A 77 -15.71 12.68 -18.22
N PRO A 78 -16.43 12.38 -17.11
CA PRO A 78 -17.33 11.23 -17.07
C PRO A 78 -18.37 11.25 -18.19
N GLY A 79 -18.36 10.21 -19.04
CA GLY A 79 -19.34 10.05 -20.12
C GLY A 79 -19.04 10.88 -21.36
N GLU A 80 -17.87 11.51 -21.44
CA GLU A 80 -17.42 12.23 -22.62
C GLU A 80 -17.15 11.27 -23.79
N LEU A 81 -16.56 10.11 -23.50
CA LEU A 81 -16.18 9.11 -24.49
C LEU A 81 -16.69 7.72 -24.11
N ASN A 82 -16.93 6.91 -25.13
CA ASN A 82 -17.21 5.49 -24.93
C ASN A 82 -16.68 4.67 -26.09
N ILE A 83 -15.39 4.33 -26.05
CA ILE A 83 -14.74 3.47 -27.04
C ILE A 83 -15.16 2.02 -26.81
N PRO A 84 -15.69 1.30 -27.81
CA PRO A 84 -16.17 -0.07 -27.64
C PRO A 84 -15.15 -1.02 -26.98
N GLY A 85 -15.55 -1.63 -25.86
CA GLY A 85 -14.73 -2.54 -25.06
C GLY A 85 -13.84 -1.86 -24.02
N PHE A 86 -13.50 -0.58 -24.19
CA PHE A 86 -12.57 0.14 -23.32
C PHE A 86 -13.21 1.29 -22.55
N GLY A 87 -14.17 2.02 -23.09
CA GLY A 87 -14.76 3.21 -22.46
C GLY A 87 -13.91 4.46 -22.69
N GLU A 88 -13.51 5.13 -21.63
CA GLU A 88 -12.78 6.40 -21.63
C GLU A 88 -11.53 6.32 -20.73
N LYS A 89 -10.57 7.24 -20.92
CA LYS A 89 -9.35 7.38 -20.10
C LYS A 89 -8.52 6.10 -19.99
N PHE A 90 -8.02 5.60 -21.12
CA PHE A 90 -7.40 4.29 -21.10
C PHE A 90 -6.12 4.14 -21.89
N ILE A 91 -5.32 3.16 -21.47
CA ILE A 91 -4.36 2.47 -22.33
C ILE A 91 -4.91 1.07 -22.58
N GLY A 92 -5.13 0.72 -23.84
CA GLY A 92 -5.81 -0.50 -24.24
C GLY A 92 -4.97 -1.33 -25.18
N VAL A 93 -4.78 -2.61 -24.85
CA VAL A 93 -4.05 -3.56 -25.70
C VAL A 93 -5.04 -4.59 -26.24
N ARG A 94 -5.22 -4.60 -27.56
CA ARG A 94 -6.04 -5.62 -28.24
C ARG A 94 -5.17 -6.80 -28.66
N LYS A 95 -5.84 -7.83 -29.20
CA LYS A 95 -5.22 -8.94 -29.92
C LYS A 95 -4.18 -8.40 -30.91
N GLY A 96 -3.00 -9.01 -30.91
CA GLY A 96 -1.88 -8.65 -31.78
C GLY A 96 -1.02 -7.48 -31.28
N GLY A 97 -1.46 -6.72 -30.28
CA GLY A 97 -0.73 -5.56 -29.77
C GLY A 97 0.42 -5.90 -28.82
N VAL A 98 1.37 -4.97 -28.69
CA VAL A 98 2.53 -5.06 -27.79
C VAL A 98 2.61 -3.84 -26.87
N LEU A 99 2.73 -4.08 -25.56
CA LEU A 99 2.99 -3.04 -24.57
C LEU A 99 4.18 -3.44 -23.68
N GLU A 100 5.28 -2.73 -23.84
CA GLU A 100 6.51 -2.91 -23.05
C GLU A 100 6.77 -1.65 -22.22
N LEU A 101 6.60 -1.76 -20.90
CA LEU A 101 6.91 -0.69 -19.95
C LEU A 101 7.96 -1.21 -18.98
N HIS A 102 9.18 -0.66 -19.03
CA HIS A 102 10.30 -1.07 -18.17
C HIS A 102 10.97 0.15 -17.56
N GLY A 103 10.50 0.56 -16.40
CA GLY A 103 11.13 1.60 -15.60
C GLY A 103 12.45 1.15 -14.99
N LYS A 104 13.23 2.13 -14.50
CA LYS A 104 14.43 1.90 -13.71
C LYS A 104 14.21 0.87 -12.59
N ASP A 105 15.17 -0.04 -12.43
CA ASP A 105 15.13 -1.03 -11.36
C ASP A 105 15.24 -0.35 -9.99
N LYS A 106 14.19 -0.51 -9.18
CA LYS A 106 14.15 -0.05 -7.78
C LYS A 106 13.49 -1.12 -6.93
N LEU A 107 14.04 -1.36 -5.74
CA LEU A 107 13.41 -2.23 -4.75
C LEU A 107 12.00 -1.71 -4.45
N SER A 108 11.01 -2.59 -4.38
CA SER A 108 9.62 -2.17 -4.21
C SER A 108 9.25 -1.88 -2.76
N TRP A 109 9.70 -2.72 -1.84
CA TRP A 109 9.44 -2.57 -0.41
C TRP A 109 10.43 -3.41 0.39
N THR A 110 10.58 -3.07 1.66
CA THR A 110 11.43 -3.77 2.64
C THR A 110 10.77 -3.69 4.03
N LYS A 111 11.50 -3.96 5.10
CA LYS A 111 11.07 -3.79 6.49
C LYS A 111 12.10 -3.00 7.28
N VAL A 112 11.66 -2.27 8.31
CA VAL A 112 12.58 -1.66 9.27
C VAL A 112 13.32 -2.73 10.08
N THR A 113 14.56 -2.48 10.50
CA THR A 113 15.38 -3.39 11.33
C THR A 113 15.48 -2.99 12.79
N SER A 114 15.01 -1.79 13.12
CA SER A 114 14.94 -1.24 14.48
C SER A 114 13.65 -0.45 14.62
N THR A 115 13.06 -0.45 15.81
CA THR A 115 11.85 0.34 16.09
C THR A 115 12.11 1.81 15.79
N VAL A 116 11.25 2.40 14.95
CA VAL A 116 11.22 3.83 14.69
C VAL A 116 10.25 4.45 15.70
N PRO A 117 10.76 5.15 16.74
CA PRO A 117 9.93 5.64 17.82
C PRO A 117 9.09 6.82 17.34
N GLN A 118 7.83 6.87 17.79
CA GLN A 118 7.07 8.12 17.76
C GLN A 118 7.88 9.21 18.45
N VAL A 119 7.94 10.40 17.86
CA VAL A 119 8.43 11.57 18.56
C VAL A 119 7.43 11.92 19.66
N ASP A 120 7.82 11.70 20.92
CA ASP A 120 6.98 11.95 22.09
C ASP A 120 6.65 13.44 22.15
N PRO A 121 5.37 13.82 22.02
CA PRO A 121 4.98 15.21 22.09
C PRO A 121 5.42 15.88 23.40
N ASP A 122 5.65 15.14 24.47
CA ASP A 122 6.04 15.65 25.79
C ASP A 122 7.56 15.68 26.01
N GLN A 123 8.37 15.04 25.14
CA GLN A 123 9.84 15.21 25.10
C GLN A 123 10.29 16.34 24.18
N LEU A 124 9.37 16.87 23.38
CA LEU A 124 9.56 18.12 22.66
C LEU A 124 9.79 19.25 23.65
N TYR A 125 10.80 20.10 23.39
CA TYR A 125 10.92 21.39 24.05
C TYR A 125 9.76 22.28 23.58
N LYS A 126 8.60 22.13 24.21
CA LYS A 126 7.39 22.90 23.94
C LYS A 126 7.39 24.14 24.80
N TYR A 127 7.56 25.30 24.17
CA TYR A 127 7.24 26.55 24.82
C TYR A 127 5.77 26.89 24.57
N LYS A 128 4.92 26.71 25.59
CA LYS A 128 3.55 27.24 25.61
C LYS A 128 3.54 28.56 26.34
N HIS A 129 2.94 29.59 25.74
CA HIS A 129 2.82 30.90 26.39
C HIS A 129 2.10 30.83 27.75
N ILE A 130 1.21 29.85 27.99
CA ILE A 130 0.46 29.77 29.26
C ILE A 130 1.35 29.47 30.48
N ASP A 131 2.48 28.80 30.28
CA ASP A 131 3.45 28.53 31.36
C ASP A 131 4.25 29.79 31.73
N SER A 132 4.18 30.83 30.90
CA SER A 132 4.69 32.18 31.19
C SER A 132 3.73 33.04 32.02
N ASP A 133 2.45 32.66 32.17
CA ASP A 133 1.45 33.48 32.87
C ASP A 133 1.69 33.54 34.40
N ASN A 134 2.47 32.61 34.97
CA ASN A 134 2.89 32.64 36.38
C ASN A 134 4.17 33.45 36.63
N MET A 135 4.84 33.92 35.58
CA MET A 135 6.02 34.78 35.68
C MET A 135 5.63 36.19 35.24
N LYS A 136 5.72 37.18 36.14
CA LYS A 136 5.38 38.58 35.84
C LYS A 136 6.34 39.17 34.80
N TRP A 137 6.10 38.96 33.51
CA TRP A 137 6.92 39.54 32.44
C TRP A 137 6.10 40.28 31.38
N ARG A 138 6.79 41.20 30.70
CA ARG A 138 6.27 42.09 29.66
C ARG A 138 6.55 41.43 28.30
N ALA A 139 5.53 41.29 27.46
CA ALA A 139 5.51 40.70 26.10
C ALA A 139 6.86 40.48 25.40
N GLY A 140 7.24 39.21 25.10
CA GLY A 140 8.52 38.82 24.48
C GLY A 140 8.64 37.33 24.11
N ILE A 141 9.71 36.94 23.38
CA ILE A 141 10.13 35.55 23.09
C ILE A 141 11.00 35.06 24.25
N ASN A 142 10.77 33.83 24.71
CA ASN A 142 11.64 33.14 25.65
C ASN A 142 12.14 31.83 25.05
N LEU A 143 13.44 31.58 25.10
CA LEU A 143 14.05 30.30 24.79
C LEU A 143 14.58 29.69 26.08
N ILE A 144 14.21 28.45 26.36
CA ILE A 144 14.62 27.73 27.56
C ILE A 144 15.25 26.41 27.12
N ARG A 145 16.49 26.17 27.53
CA ARG A 145 17.21 24.92 27.26
C ARG A 145 17.03 23.98 28.46
N PHE A 146 16.74 22.70 28.26
CA PHE A 146 16.62 21.75 29.38
C PHE A 146 17.54 20.54 29.18
N THR A 147 17.89 19.87 30.27
CA THR A 147 18.57 18.57 30.30
C THR A 147 17.59 17.43 30.02
N LYS A 148 18.12 16.22 29.78
CA LYS A 148 17.34 15.00 29.47
C LYS A 148 16.38 14.56 30.58
N ASP A 149 16.62 14.99 31.82
CA ASP A 149 15.74 14.77 32.98
C ASP A 149 14.80 15.96 33.26
N GLY A 150 14.73 16.94 32.35
CA GLY A 150 13.81 18.09 32.42
C GLY A 150 14.30 19.26 33.28
N SER A 151 15.55 19.25 33.73
CA SER A 151 16.13 20.38 34.49
C SER A 151 16.55 21.51 33.55
N VAL A 152 16.27 22.76 33.91
CA VAL A 152 16.57 23.90 33.03
C VAL A 152 18.06 24.23 33.05
N ILE A 153 18.67 24.32 31.88
CA ILE A 153 20.07 24.68 31.65
C ILE A 153 20.23 26.20 31.56
N ASP A 154 19.41 26.89 30.76
CA ASP A 154 19.52 28.34 30.57
C ASP A 154 18.20 28.99 30.09
N HIS A 155 18.08 30.31 30.29
CA HIS A 155 16.92 31.16 29.99
C HIS A 155 17.32 32.43 29.22
N ILE A 156 16.66 32.68 28.09
CA ILE A 156 16.84 33.92 27.30
C ILE A 156 15.47 34.61 27.13
N HIS A 157 15.35 35.92 27.41
CA HIS A 157 14.09 36.70 27.38
C HIS A 157 14.22 38.03 26.59
N GLU A 158 13.37 38.27 25.57
CA GLU A 158 13.46 39.47 24.70
C GLU A 158 12.08 39.97 24.17
N ARG A 159 11.83 41.29 24.08
CA ARG A 159 10.49 41.94 24.06
C ARG A 159 9.87 42.16 22.65
N LEU A 160 8.58 41.85 22.39
CA LEU A 160 7.94 42.04 21.05
C LEU A 160 6.41 42.35 21.06
N ILE A 161 5.92 43.15 20.09
CA ILE A 161 4.49 43.54 19.86
C ILE A 161 4.08 43.24 18.39
N LEU A 162 3.01 42.49 18.11
CA LEU A 162 2.79 41.67 16.89
C LEU A 162 1.92 42.25 15.71
N LYS A 163 2.44 42.24 14.45
CA LYS A 163 1.73 42.31 13.11
C LYS A 163 2.53 41.61 11.97
N GLN A 164 2.09 41.61 10.70
CA GLN A 164 2.68 40.87 9.54
C GLN A 164 4.16 41.23 9.20
N LYS A 165 4.62 42.46 9.50
CA LYS A 165 6.02 42.92 9.32
C LYS A 165 7.05 42.23 10.23
N HIS A 166 6.66 41.15 10.93
CA HIS A 166 7.41 40.55 12.04
C HIS A 166 8.04 39.21 11.69
N LEU A 167 7.65 38.61 10.57
CA LEU A 167 8.37 37.46 10.01
C LEU A 167 9.71 37.93 9.44
N ASP A 168 9.70 39.03 8.67
CA ASP A 168 10.91 39.70 8.17
C ASP A 168 11.80 40.23 9.30
N LEU A 169 11.20 40.68 10.40
CA LEU A 169 11.93 41.18 11.57
C LEU A 169 12.45 40.04 12.46
N ALA A 170 11.73 38.92 12.57
CA ALA A 170 12.21 37.73 13.27
C ALA A 170 13.42 37.14 12.53
N ILE A 171 13.37 37.07 11.20
CA ILE A 171 14.50 36.68 10.34
C ILE A 171 15.67 37.65 10.53
N ALA A 172 15.46 38.97 10.40
CA ALA A 172 16.52 39.97 10.58
C ALA A 172 17.15 40.00 12.00
N ARG A 173 16.43 39.52 13.02
CA ARG A 173 16.88 39.52 14.43
C ARG A 173 17.47 38.18 14.87
N ILE A 174 17.00 37.08 14.29
CA ILE A 174 17.73 35.80 14.30
C ILE A 174 19.08 36.01 13.61
N GLU A 175 19.14 36.74 12.50
CA GLU A 175 20.38 37.14 11.82
C GLU A 175 21.31 38.02 12.69
N GLU A 176 20.79 38.94 13.50
CA GLU A 176 21.61 39.79 14.39
C GLU A 176 22.15 39.01 15.62
N PHE A 177 21.36 38.08 16.16
CA PHE A 177 21.74 37.17 17.23
C PHE A 177 22.83 36.17 16.79
N LEU A 178 22.65 35.51 15.64
CA LEU A 178 23.64 34.57 15.07
C LEU A 178 24.99 35.26 14.80
N ASN A 179 24.97 36.53 14.37
CA ASN A 179 26.17 37.34 14.16
C ASN A 179 26.88 37.76 15.46
N SER A 180 26.16 37.88 16.59
CA SER A 180 26.77 38.21 17.89
C SER A 180 27.47 37.03 18.57
N GLU A 181 27.11 35.79 18.19
CA GLU A 181 27.59 34.53 18.78
C GLU A 181 28.47 33.69 17.82
N ASN A 182 28.86 34.24 16.65
CA ASN A 182 29.72 33.57 15.65
C ASN A 182 29.15 32.24 15.09
N VAL A 183 27.82 32.09 15.03
CA VAL A 183 27.15 30.88 14.54
C VAL A 183 27.09 30.85 13.01
N GLN A 184 27.55 29.76 12.37
CA GLN A 184 27.52 29.60 10.92
C GLN A 184 26.13 29.17 10.42
N ARG A 185 25.69 29.77 9.32
CA ARG A 185 24.36 29.63 8.70
C ARG A 185 24.39 28.49 7.68
N GLU A 186 23.45 27.55 7.73
CA GLU A 186 23.27 26.61 6.62
C GLU A 186 21.91 26.76 5.92
N ASP A 187 20.72 26.65 6.55
CA ASP A 187 19.46 26.75 5.79
C ASP A 187 18.26 27.34 6.58
N LEU A 188 17.52 28.28 5.99
CA LEU A 188 16.31 28.90 6.54
C LEU A 188 15.21 28.84 5.46
N GLN A 189 14.12 28.11 5.70
CA GLN A 189 13.02 27.95 4.74
C GLN A 189 11.68 28.42 5.31
N LEU A 190 10.87 29.06 4.47
CA LEU A 190 9.54 29.60 4.79
C LEU A 190 8.48 28.80 4.04
N ILE A 191 7.55 28.16 4.75
CA ILE A 191 6.45 27.40 4.15
C ILE A 191 5.12 27.96 4.68
N ASN A 192 4.20 28.33 3.78
CA ASN A 192 2.93 29.01 4.13
C ASN A 192 1.72 28.18 3.66
N SER A 193 0.93 27.62 4.58
CA SER A 193 -0.20 26.71 4.28
C SER A 193 -1.60 27.31 4.52
N GLY A 194 -1.79 28.62 4.29
CA GLY A 194 -3.09 29.23 3.96
C GLY A 194 -4.17 29.34 5.05
N LYS A 195 -4.19 28.48 6.08
CA LYS A 195 -5.11 28.57 7.24
C LYS A 195 -4.38 28.75 8.58
N GLU A 196 -3.14 28.30 8.65
CA GLU A 196 -2.15 28.55 9.71
C GLU A 196 -0.87 29.05 9.02
N ALA A 197 -0.11 29.93 9.67
CA ALA A 197 1.20 30.36 9.17
C ALA A 197 2.27 29.73 10.05
N PHE A 198 3.24 29.04 9.45
CA PHE A 198 4.38 28.48 10.15
C PHE A 198 5.72 28.93 9.58
N ALA A 199 6.76 28.89 10.42
CA ALA A 199 8.12 29.23 10.07
C ALA A 199 9.06 28.23 10.72
N GLU A 200 10.04 27.74 9.96
CA GLU A 200 11.03 26.75 10.38
C GLU A 200 12.43 27.39 10.37
N VAL A 201 13.20 27.18 11.44
CA VAL A 201 14.60 27.62 11.51
C VAL A 201 15.45 26.49 12.06
N THR A 202 16.47 26.08 11.30
CA THR A 202 17.51 25.18 11.80
C THR A 202 18.59 25.99 12.51
N LEU A 203 18.87 25.66 13.78
CA LEU A 203 19.86 26.31 14.63
C LEU A 203 20.97 25.32 14.97
N THR A 204 22.24 25.75 14.91
CA THR A 204 23.37 24.96 15.43
C THR A 204 23.88 25.64 16.70
N LEU A 205 23.90 24.95 17.84
CA LEU A 205 24.43 25.55 19.07
C LEU A 205 25.97 25.56 19.04
N PRO A 206 26.62 26.68 19.38
CA PRO A 206 28.05 26.67 19.64
C PRO A 206 28.31 25.76 20.85
N ASP A 207 29.24 24.81 20.70
CA ASP A 207 29.63 23.78 21.67
C ASP A 207 28.81 22.46 21.69
N SER A 208 27.92 22.22 20.72
CA SER A 208 27.37 20.88 20.49
C SER A 208 27.16 20.60 19.01
N ASP A 209 27.46 19.38 18.55
CA ASP A 209 27.06 18.89 17.21
C ASP A 209 25.53 18.77 17.04
N THR A 210 24.77 19.19 18.06
CA THR A 210 23.31 19.17 18.09
C THR A 210 22.74 20.36 17.33
N LYS A 211 22.11 20.05 16.19
CA LYS A 211 21.27 20.98 15.43
C LYS A 211 19.83 20.88 15.92
N PHE A 212 19.10 22.00 15.99
CA PHE A 212 17.69 22.02 16.37
C PHE A 212 16.80 22.61 15.26
N VAL A 213 15.60 22.07 15.09
CA VAL A 213 14.56 22.69 14.26
C VAL A 213 13.57 23.43 15.15
N VAL A 214 13.29 24.70 14.84
CA VAL A 214 12.31 25.55 15.54
C VAL A 214 11.11 25.81 14.64
N GLU A 215 9.94 25.27 15.01
CA GLU A 215 8.67 25.53 14.33
C GLU A 215 7.83 26.56 15.10
N SER A 216 7.27 27.56 14.39
CA SER A 216 6.31 28.53 14.95
C SER A 216 4.91 28.31 14.39
N LEU A 217 3.86 28.25 15.22
CA LEU A 217 2.45 28.09 14.76
C LEU A 217 1.58 29.32 15.06
N TYR A 218 0.77 29.77 14.08
CA TYR A 218 -0.21 30.86 14.23
C TYR A 218 -1.66 30.38 14.05
N ARG A 219 -2.52 30.55 15.08
CA ARG A 219 -3.97 30.26 15.00
C ARG A 219 -4.83 31.50 14.74
N LYS A 220 -5.68 31.44 13.71
CA LYS A 220 -6.58 32.53 13.30
C LYS A 220 -7.83 32.58 14.22
N GLY A 221 -8.05 33.72 14.88
CA GLY A 221 -9.28 34.00 15.66
C GLY A 221 -9.12 34.02 17.19
N GLY A 222 -7.93 33.71 17.71
CA GLY A 222 -7.57 33.83 19.13
C GLY A 222 -6.63 35.01 19.43
N ARG A 223 -6.23 35.15 20.71
CA ARG A 223 -5.10 36.01 21.09
C ARG A 223 -3.85 35.58 20.29
N LYS A 224 -3.05 36.56 19.86
CA LYS A 224 -1.88 36.35 19.00
C LYS A 224 -0.71 35.81 19.82
N TYR A 225 -0.39 34.53 19.68
CA TYR A 225 0.77 33.88 20.28
C TYR A 225 1.51 33.08 19.21
N ALA A 226 2.81 32.88 19.42
CA ALA A 226 3.66 31.97 18.64
C ALA A 226 4.16 30.91 19.64
N ASP A 227 3.78 29.65 19.42
CA ASP A 227 4.31 28.51 20.15
C ASP A 227 5.54 28.01 19.40
N PHE A 228 6.60 27.64 20.14
CA PHE A 228 7.84 27.12 19.56
C PHE A 228 8.10 25.69 20.01
N MET A 229 8.61 24.89 19.09
CA MET A 229 9.01 23.50 19.31
C MET A 229 10.46 23.36 18.88
N ALA A 230 11.36 22.94 19.79
CA ALA A 230 12.75 22.61 19.44
C ALA A 230 12.92 21.09 19.43
N LEU A 231 13.43 20.55 18.32
CA LEU A 231 13.73 19.13 18.12
C LEU A 231 15.19 18.95 17.76
N ASP A 232 15.86 17.93 18.28
CA ASP A 232 17.14 17.50 17.73
C ASP A 232 16.97 17.18 16.23
N LEU A 233 17.88 17.63 15.37
CA LEU A 233 17.75 17.45 13.92
C LEU A 233 17.73 15.97 13.53
N GLN A 234 18.38 15.08 14.28
CA GLN A 234 18.30 13.63 14.08
C GLN A 234 16.96 13.06 14.52
N GLU A 235 16.26 13.71 15.46
CA GLU A 235 14.89 13.35 15.83
C GLU A 235 13.87 13.91 14.83
N TYR A 236 14.11 15.10 14.28
CA TYR A 236 13.25 15.72 13.26
C TYR A 236 13.40 15.08 11.88
N GLN A 237 14.63 14.72 11.49
CA GLN A 237 14.91 14.05 10.21
C GLN A 237 15.59 12.71 10.49
N PRO A 238 14.83 11.74 11.03
CA PRO A 238 15.40 10.48 11.47
C PRO A 238 15.97 9.69 10.31
N VAL A 239 17.09 9.02 10.60
CA VAL A 239 17.66 7.99 9.74
C VAL A 239 17.13 6.64 10.22
N ILE A 240 16.34 5.98 9.38
CA ILE A 240 15.79 4.65 9.67
C ILE A 240 16.68 3.57 9.03
N ASN A 241 16.79 2.42 9.70
CA ASN A 241 17.51 1.26 9.17
C ASN A 241 16.52 0.25 8.61
N VAL A 242 16.80 -0.30 7.44
CA VAL A 242 15.98 -1.31 6.76
C VAL A 242 16.75 -2.60 6.48
N VAL A 243 16.02 -3.65 6.09
CA VAL A 243 16.58 -5.00 5.87
C VAL A 243 17.42 -5.07 4.61
N ASP A 244 16.92 -4.47 3.53
CA ASP A 244 17.47 -4.63 2.19
C ASP A 244 18.29 -3.41 1.76
N ASP A 245 19.02 -3.57 0.66
CA ASP A 245 19.71 -2.46 0.00
C ASP A 245 18.69 -1.54 -0.70
N VAL A 246 18.63 -0.29 -0.24
CA VAL A 246 17.77 0.78 -0.74
C VAL A 246 18.55 1.86 -1.48
N SER A 247 19.78 1.58 -1.93
CA SER A 247 20.59 2.51 -2.76
C SER A 247 19.89 2.90 -4.07
N SER A 248 18.90 2.12 -4.51
CA SER A 248 18.05 2.45 -5.65
C SER A 248 17.02 3.56 -5.36
N TRP A 249 16.78 3.87 -4.08
CA TRP A 249 15.88 4.93 -3.63
C TRP A 249 16.67 6.22 -3.50
N ILE A 250 16.25 7.26 -4.22
CA ILE A 250 16.98 8.52 -4.36
C ILE A 250 16.27 9.66 -3.63
N PRO A 251 16.96 10.77 -3.29
CA PRO A 251 16.32 11.93 -2.69
C PRO A 251 15.14 12.43 -3.53
N GLY A 252 14.02 12.75 -2.87
CA GLY A 252 12.76 13.12 -3.50
C GLY A 252 11.80 11.96 -3.77
N ASP A 253 12.25 10.70 -3.68
CA ASP A 253 11.35 9.56 -3.70
C ASP A 253 10.40 9.58 -2.50
N GLN A 254 9.16 9.17 -2.75
CA GLN A 254 8.15 9.04 -1.71
C GLN A 254 8.04 7.58 -1.26
N ILE A 255 7.98 7.38 0.05
CA ILE A 255 7.79 6.09 0.72
C ILE A 255 6.64 6.16 1.72
N PHE A 256 6.16 5.02 2.18
CA PHE A 256 5.35 4.93 3.38
C PHE A 256 5.90 3.88 4.35
N ILE A 257 5.61 4.04 5.63
CA ILE A 257 5.91 3.06 6.70
C ILE A 257 4.58 2.55 7.26
N THR A 258 4.38 1.22 7.25
CA THR A 258 3.12 0.60 7.66
C THR A 258 2.86 0.76 9.16
N SER A 259 1.57 0.75 9.53
CA SER A 259 1.17 0.67 10.94
C SER A 259 1.64 -0.64 11.56
N THR A 260 2.03 -0.57 12.83
CA THR A 260 2.32 -1.76 13.64
C THR A 260 1.34 -1.91 14.81
N ASP A 261 0.27 -1.10 14.82
CA ASP A 261 -0.85 -1.17 15.76
C ASP A 261 -2.10 -1.75 15.08
N TYR A 262 -3.23 -1.79 15.79
CA TYR A 262 -4.52 -2.21 15.25
C TYR A 262 -5.05 -1.25 14.19
N ASP A 263 -4.84 0.04 14.37
CA ASP A 263 -5.29 1.06 13.44
C ASP A 263 -4.31 1.17 12.28
N TRP A 264 -4.72 0.67 11.11
CA TRP A 264 -3.89 0.76 9.91
C TRP A 264 -3.67 2.19 9.44
N LYS A 265 -4.51 3.15 9.87
CA LYS A 265 -4.42 4.57 9.52
C LYS A 265 -3.25 5.28 10.22
N GLN A 266 -2.51 4.58 11.07
CA GLN A 266 -1.19 5.00 11.57
C GLN A 266 -0.06 4.76 10.55
N VAL A 267 -0.38 4.42 9.29
CA VAL A 267 0.60 4.53 8.18
C VAL A 267 1.03 5.98 8.02
N GLU A 268 2.30 6.19 7.75
CA GLU A 268 2.87 7.52 7.50
C GLU A 268 3.64 7.55 6.19
N GLU A 269 3.50 8.63 5.43
CA GLU A 269 4.20 8.87 4.17
C GLU A 269 5.34 9.85 4.37
N PHE A 270 6.48 9.59 3.73
CA PHE A 270 7.68 10.41 3.85
C PHE A 270 8.31 10.66 2.48
N THR A 271 9.04 11.77 2.38
CA THR A 271 9.96 12.04 1.28
C THR A 271 11.38 11.75 1.72
N ILE A 272 12.13 11.00 0.91
CA ILE A 272 13.53 10.68 1.19
C ILE A 272 14.39 11.94 1.01
N LEU A 273 15.21 12.25 2.01
CA LEU A 273 16.20 13.33 1.95
C LEU A 273 17.57 12.82 1.48
N SER A 274 18.41 13.74 1.02
CA SER A 274 19.82 13.45 0.76
C SER A 274 20.53 13.05 2.05
N CYS A 275 21.26 11.93 1.98
CA CYS A 275 22.06 11.42 3.09
C CYS A 275 23.39 10.86 2.57
N PRO A 276 24.42 11.72 2.36
CA PRO A 276 25.71 11.29 1.83
C PRO A 276 26.43 10.25 2.71
N ASP A 277 26.15 10.27 4.01
CA ASP A 277 26.79 9.39 5.00
C ASP A 277 25.94 8.14 5.33
N CYS A 278 24.76 7.96 4.72
CA CYS A 278 23.91 6.80 4.95
C CYS A 278 24.53 5.53 4.34
N ALA A 279 24.45 4.42 5.07
CA ALA A 279 24.72 3.10 4.53
C ALA A 279 23.66 2.71 3.47
N PRO A 280 23.95 1.72 2.60
CA PRO A 280 23.01 1.23 1.58
C PRO A 280 21.62 0.81 2.11
N ASN A 281 21.51 0.48 3.39
CA ASN A 281 20.29 0.03 4.06
C ASN A 281 19.73 1.10 5.04
N GLN A 282 20.01 2.37 4.79
CA GLN A 282 19.56 3.49 5.60
C GLN A 282 18.83 4.54 4.76
N ILE A 283 17.81 5.15 5.35
CA ILE A 283 16.96 6.16 4.70
C ILE A 283 16.82 7.33 5.65
N LYS A 284 17.09 8.55 5.17
CA LYS A 284 16.82 9.78 5.91
C LYS A 284 15.45 10.32 5.55
N LEU A 285 14.57 10.50 6.53
CA LEU A 285 13.21 11.02 6.36
C LEU A 285 13.20 12.55 6.41
N ASN A 286 12.20 13.16 5.78
CA ASN A 286 11.99 14.62 5.77
C ASN A 286 11.40 15.17 7.06
N GLU A 287 10.70 14.33 7.82
CA GLU A 287 9.94 14.73 9.00
C GLU A 287 9.93 13.57 10.04
N PRO A 288 9.65 13.88 11.32
CA PRO A 288 9.59 12.86 12.37
C PRO A 288 8.36 11.98 12.22
N THR A 289 8.40 10.76 12.76
CA THR A 289 7.21 9.89 12.80
C THR A 289 6.26 10.31 13.92
N GLN A 290 4.97 10.37 13.60
CA GLN A 290 3.88 10.65 14.52
C GLN A 290 3.46 9.40 15.30
N TYR A 291 3.79 8.21 14.81
CA TYR A 291 3.52 6.93 15.43
C TYR A 291 4.79 6.10 15.60
N THR A 292 4.72 5.12 16.49
CA THR A 292 5.81 4.16 16.67
C THR A 292 5.64 3.04 15.65
N HIS A 293 6.67 2.81 14.84
CA HIS A 293 6.72 1.69 13.91
C HIS A 293 7.69 0.64 14.45
N TYR A 294 7.16 -0.49 14.93
CA TYR A 294 7.98 -1.56 15.49
C TYR A 294 8.94 -2.11 14.44
N GLY A 295 10.19 -2.36 14.88
CA GLY A 295 11.24 -2.91 14.03
C GLY A 295 11.91 -4.13 14.62
N GLU A 296 11.16 -4.91 15.41
CA GLU A 296 11.67 -6.08 16.11
C GLU A 296 10.88 -7.34 15.79
N ILE A 297 11.59 -8.47 15.76
CA ILE A 297 10.98 -9.79 15.80
C ILE A 297 10.69 -10.12 17.26
N PHE A 298 9.43 -10.00 17.66
CA PHE A 298 9.01 -10.26 19.02
C PHE A 298 8.49 -11.69 19.17
N LYS A 299 9.14 -12.51 20.00
CA LYS A 299 8.73 -13.91 20.28
C LYS A 299 8.49 -14.76 19.02
N ASN A 300 9.38 -14.66 18.04
CA ASN A 300 9.30 -15.31 16.71
C ASN A 300 8.15 -14.82 15.81
N VAL A 301 7.43 -13.77 16.19
CA VAL A 301 6.53 -13.04 15.29
C VAL A 301 7.34 -11.89 14.70
N ASP A 302 7.45 -11.84 13.38
CA ASP A 302 8.02 -10.68 12.71
C ASP A 302 7.00 -9.54 12.75
N MET A 303 7.22 -8.56 13.63
CA MET A 303 6.36 -7.39 13.82
C MET A 303 6.94 -6.13 13.15
N ARG A 304 7.99 -6.31 12.33
CA ARG A 304 8.67 -5.20 11.68
C ARG A 304 7.75 -4.54 10.65
N ALA A 305 7.59 -3.23 10.77
CA ALA A 305 6.85 -2.42 9.80
C ALA A 305 7.48 -2.56 8.41
N GLU A 306 6.63 -2.76 7.41
CA GLU A 306 7.01 -2.68 6.02
C GLU A 306 7.24 -1.22 5.61
N VAL A 307 8.19 -1.01 4.70
CA VAL A 307 8.46 0.29 4.08
C VAL A 307 8.28 0.13 2.59
N GLY A 308 7.30 0.81 2.00
CA GLY A 308 6.95 0.70 0.58
C GLY A 308 7.36 1.91 -0.23
N LEU A 309 7.95 1.70 -1.41
CA LEU A 309 8.29 2.76 -2.37
C LEU A 309 7.08 3.11 -3.25
N MET A 310 6.72 4.38 -3.30
CA MET A 310 5.65 4.89 -4.17
C MET A 310 6.17 5.41 -5.52
N THR A 311 7.33 6.06 -5.53
CA THR A 311 7.82 6.77 -6.72
C THR A 311 8.51 5.87 -7.74
N ARG A 312 8.06 5.93 -9.00
CA ARG A 312 8.73 5.30 -10.15
C ARG A 312 8.98 6.29 -11.28
N HIS A 313 9.82 5.88 -12.23
CA HIS A 313 10.24 6.73 -13.34
C HIS A 313 9.23 6.77 -14.49
N ILE A 314 8.49 5.67 -14.71
CA ILE A 314 7.35 5.67 -15.61
C ILE A 314 6.10 5.89 -14.75
N ARG A 315 5.34 6.94 -15.02
CA ARG A 315 4.12 7.28 -14.30
C ARG A 315 2.93 7.32 -15.23
N ILE A 316 1.85 6.64 -14.85
CA ILE A 316 0.56 6.72 -15.51
C ILE A 316 -0.44 7.28 -14.51
N ARG A 317 -1.18 8.31 -14.88
CA ARG A 317 -2.17 8.92 -13.98
C ARG A 317 -3.44 9.33 -14.70
N GLY A 318 -4.58 9.21 -14.02
CA GLY A 318 -5.81 9.87 -14.43
C GLY A 318 -5.79 11.35 -14.03
N ILE A 319 -6.23 12.22 -14.94
CA ILE A 319 -6.61 13.58 -14.58
C ILE A 319 -8.08 13.55 -14.18
N VAL A 320 -8.37 13.89 -12.93
CA VAL A 320 -9.70 13.77 -12.34
C VAL A 320 -10.11 15.13 -11.81
N SER A 321 -11.24 15.63 -12.30
CA SER A 321 -11.84 16.89 -11.85
C SER A 321 -12.29 16.81 -10.39
N GLU A 322 -12.29 17.94 -9.70
CA GLU A 322 -12.65 18.02 -8.29
C GLU A 322 -14.05 17.45 -8.04
N GLY A 323 -14.17 16.55 -7.06
CA GLY A 323 -15.43 15.88 -6.72
C GLY A 323 -15.79 14.67 -7.57
N ASN A 324 -15.01 14.37 -8.62
CA ASN A 324 -15.18 13.15 -9.43
C ASN A 324 -14.21 12.04 -8.98
N SER A 325 -14.49 10.81 -9.45
CA SER A 325 -13.65 9.62 -9.22
C SER A 325 -13.39 8.82 -10.50
N ASN A 326 -13.59 9.42 -11.68
CA ASN A 326 -13.33 8.77 -12.97
C ASN A 326 -11.83 8.83 -13.32
N GLY A 327 -11.06 7.96 -12.68
CA GLY A 327 -9.63 7.79 -12.96
C GLY A 327 -9.36 7.16 -14.32
N GLY A 328 -8.07 7.08 -14.67
CA GLY A 328 -7.63 6.34 -15.85
C GLY A 328 -7.60 4.83 -15.62
N HIS A 329 -7.53 4.02 -16.67
CA HIS A 329 -7.42 2.57 -16.52
C HIS A 329 -6.55 1.92 -17.61
N VAL A 330 -6.04 0.73 -17.35
CA VAL A 330 -5.27 -0.05 -18.35
C VAL A 330 -5.93 -1.41 -18.51
N LYS A 331 -6.15 -1.84 -19.75
CA LYS A 331 -6.83 -3.11 -20.03
C LYS A 331 -6.12 -3.89 -21.13
N PHE A 332 -5.90 -5.16 -20.87
CA PHE A 332 -5.32 -6.13 -21.79
C PHE A 332 -6.41 -7.13 -22.20
N LEU A 333 -6.63 -7.30 -23.50
CA LEU A 333 -7.56 -8.28 -24.05
C LEU A 333 -6.82 -9.52 -24.56
N GLU A 334 -7.55 -10.61 -24.72
CA GLU A 334 -7.03 -11.87 -25.26
C GLU A 334 -6.19 -11.71 -26.54
N GLY A 335 -5.07 -12.44 -26.59
CA GLY A 335 -4.25 -12.61 -27.79
C GLY A 335 -3.31 -11.45 -28.12
N PHE A 336 -3.01 -10.57 -27.16
CA PHE A 336 -1.86 -9.66 -27.29
C PHE A 336 -0.56 -10.44 -27.55
N GLN A 337 0.40 -9.85 -28.24
CA GLN A 337 1.68 -10.50 -28.53
C GLN A 337 2.67 -10.38 -27.37
N SER A 338 2.66 -9.26 -26.66
CA SER A 338 3.41 -9.09 -25.41
C SER A 338 2.81 -7.98 -24.55
N VAL A 339 2.73 -8.23 -23.23
CA VAL A 339 2.38 -7.24 -22.20
C VAL A 339 3.31 -7.44 -21.02
N ARG A 340 4.21 -6.48 -20.78
CA ARG A 340 5.12 -6.47 -19.64
C ARG A 340 5.09 -5.09 -19.00
N VAL A 341 4.58 -5.03 -17.77
CA VAL A 341 4.45 -3.79 -17.01
C VAL A 341 5.37 -3.85 -15.80
N GLU A 342 6.49 -3.16 -15.87
CA GLU A 342 7.54 -3.17 -14.86
C GLU A 342 8.01 -1.79 -14.44
N GLY A 343 8.10 -1.56 -13.12
CA GLY A 343 8.65 -0.32 -12.59
C GLY A 343 7.79 0.90 -12.91
N VAL A 344 6.46 0.73 -12.92
CA VAL A 344 5.50 1.79 -13.25
C VAL A 344 4.77 2.27 -11.99
N GLU A 345 4.64 3.59 -11.85
CA GLU A 345 3.82 4.26 -10.85
C GLU A 345 2.43 4.55 -11.43
N LEU A 346 1.37 4.13 -10.76
CA LEU A 346 -0.01 4.35 -11.18
C LEU A 346 -0.77 5.10 -10.09
N THR A 347 -1.30 6.29 -10.42
CA THR A 347 -2.03 7.16 -9.46
C THR A 347 -3.33 7.70 -10.03
N LYS A 348 -4.35 7.92 -9.21
CA LYS A 348 -5.68 8.41 -9.66
C LYS A 348 -6.27 7.54 -10.78
N MET A 349 -6.08 6.23 -10.67
CA MET A 349 -6.56 5.23 -11.63
C MET A 349 -7.83 4.53 -11.11
N GLY A 350 -8.55 3.84 -11.98
CA GLY A 350 -9.79 3.14 -11.66
C GLY A 350 -11.03 4.03 -11.71
N GLN A 351 -12.19 3.45 -11.99
CA GLN A 351 -13.47 4.16 -12.06
C GLN A 351 -14.54 3.39 -11.25
N PRO A 352 -14.85 3.79 -10.00
CA PRO A 352 -15.85 3.11 -9.20
C PRO A 352 -17.23 3.22 -9.86
N LEU A 353 -18.08 2.22 -9.63
CA LEU A 353 -19.39 2.04 -10.28
C LEU A 353 -19.35 1.71 -11.79
N VAL A 354 -18.18 1.68 -12.42
CA VAL A 354 -18.03 1.31 -13.84
C VAL A 354 -17.15 0.06 -13.95
N LEU A 355 -17.79 -1.09 -14.17
CA LEU A 355 -17.10 -2.38 -14.23
C LEU A 355 -16.02 -2.44 -15.33
N GLY A 356 -14.92 -3.13 -15.00
CA GLY A 356 -13.82 -3.34 -15.93
C GLY A 356 -12.94 -2.12 -16.18
N ARG A 357 -12.93 -1.14 -15.27
CA ARG A 357 -12.12 0.09 -15.32
C ARG A 357 -11.18 0.13 -14.11
N TYR A 358 -10.05 -0.59 -14.23
CA TYR A 358 -9.08 -0.80 -13.15
C TYR A 358 -7.67 -0.36 -13.58
N PRO A 359 -6.76 -0.01 -12.65
CA PRO A 359 -5.44 0.50 -13.00
C PRO A 359 -4.66 -0.46 -13.89
N LEU A 360 -4.69 -1.76 -13.61
CA LEU A 360 -4.17 -2.82 -14.46
C LEU A 360 -5.18 -3.98 -14.50
N HIS A 361 -5.59 -4.40 -15.71
CA HIS A 361 -6.66 -5.37 -15.89
C HIS A 361 -6.34 -6.36 -17.01
N TYR A 362 -6.07 -7.62 -16.65
CA TYR A 362 -6.15 -8.73 -17.60
C TYR A 362 -7.62 -9.14 -17.74
N HIS A 363 -8.19 -8.90 -18.92
CA HIS A 363 -9.60 -9.13 -19.17
C HIS A 363 -9.79 -10.27 -20.18
N MET A 364 -10.32 -11.39 -19.69
CA MET A 364 -10.65 -12.58 -20.49
C MET A 364 -9.49 -13.06 -21.35
N CYS A 365 -8.26 -13.05 -20.84
CA CYS A 365 -7.08 -13.44 -21.62
C CYS A 365 -6.92 -14.96 -21.74
N GLY A 366 -7.75 -15.77 -21.08
CA GLY A 366 -7.61 -17.22 -21.11
C GLY A 366 -6.28 -17.66 -20.49
N ASN A 367 -5.59 -18.62 -21.09
CA ASN A 367 -4.35 -19.17 -20.54
C ASN A 367 -3.11 -18.40 -21.01
N LEU A 368 -2.52 -17.57 -20.13
CA LEU A 368 -1.29 -16.80 -20.43
C LEU A 368 -0.04 -17.68 -20.63
N SER A 369 -0.11 -18.99 -20.33
CA SER A 369 0.98 -19.95 -20.60
C SER A 369 0.83 -20.70 -21.93
N ASP A 370 -0.18 -20.38 -22.73
CA ASP A 370 -0.29 -20.93 -24.09
C ASP A 370 0.63 -20.18 -25.05
N ASP A 371 1.82 -20.73 -25.28
CA ASP A 371 2.84 -20.17 -26.19
C ASP A 371 2.35 -19.98 -27.63
N SER A 372 1.26 -20.65 -28.04
CA SER A 372 0.67 -20.47 -29.37
C SER A 372 -0.17 -19.19 -29.49
N VAL A 373 -0.61 -18.64 -28.36
CA VAL A 373 -1.38 -17.40 -28.25
C VAL A 373 -0.49 -16.27 -27.73
N TYR A 374 0.34 -16.56 -26.73
CA TYR A 374 1.21 -15.62 -26.03
C TYR A 374 2.67 -16.03 -26.21
N PRO A 375 3.34 -15.62 -27.30
CA PRO A 375 4.71 -16.03 -27.59
C PRO A 375 5.74 -15.45 -26.62
N VAL A 376 5.34 -14.45 -25.81
CA VAL A 376 6.17 -13.78 -24.82
C VAL A 376 5.48 -13.85 -23.46
N GLU A 377 6.22 -14.30 -22.45
CA GLU A 377 5.74 -14.35 -21.06
C GLU A 377 5.32 -12.95 -20.59
N SER A 378 4.06 -12.84 -20.15
CA SER A 378 3.46 -11.62 -19.63
C SER A 378 3.58 -11.54 -18.11
N TYR A 379 3.88 -10.33 -17.60
CA TYR A 379 3.96 -10.08 -16.16
C TYR A 379 3.61 -8.63 -15.78
N ILE A 380 3.16 -8.47 -14.55
CA ILE A 380 3.04 -7.17 -13.86
C ILE A 380 3.94 -7.24 -12.63
N ARG A 381 5.07 -6.52 -12.65
CA ARG A 381 6.03 -6.58 -11.54
C ARG A 381 6.64 -5.26 -11.13
N ARG A 382 7.02 -5.12 -9.86
CA ARG A 382 7.74 -3.94 -9.34
C ARG A 382 7.00 -2.62 -9.60
N ASN A 383 5.68 -2.66 -9.68
CA ASN A 383 4.87 -1.46 -9.87
C ASN A 383 4.47 -0.87 -8.52
N SER A 384 4.24 0.44 -8.49
CA SER A 384 3.71 1.16 -7.34
C SER A 384 2.34 1.73 -7.71
N ILE A 385 1.28 1.10 -7.23
CA ILE A 385 -0.11 1.43 -7.56
C ILE A 385 -0.73 2.02 -6.31
N HIS A 386 -0.94 3.34 -6.30
CA HIS A 386 -1.37 4.01 -5.08
C HIS A 386 -2.29 5.20 -5.31
N HIS A 387 -3.08 5.55 -4.29
CA HIS A 387 -4.03 6.66 -4.36
C HIS A 387 -4.95 6.55 -5.58
N THR A 388 -5.49 5.35 -5.79
CA THR A 388 -6.38 5.04 -6.90
C THR A 388 -7.84 5.09 -6.46
N HIS A 389 -8.70 5.46 -7.40
CA HIS A 389 -10.14 5.55 -7.17
C HIS A 389 -10.84 4.20 -7.17
N PHE A 390 -10.24 3.16 -7.78
CA PHE A 390 -10.81 1.82 -7.77
C PHE A 390 -9.77 0.73 -8.08
N ARG A 391 -9.30 0.05 -7.03
CA ARG A 391 -8.43 -1.15 -7.01
C ARG A 391 -6.96 -0.94 -7.40
N CYS A 392 -6.21 -2.04 -7.44
CA CYS A 392 -4.84 -2.08 -7.99
C CYS A 392 -4.75 -2.95 -9.25
N VAL A 393 -4.92 -4.26 -9.10
CA VAL A 393 -4.78 -5.23 -10.20
C VAL A 393 -5.98 -6.16 -10.23
N THR A 394 -6.60 -6.29 -11.40
CA THR A 394 -7.75 -7.17 -11.61
C THR A 394 -7.40 -8.26 -12.63
N ILE A 395 -7.67 -9.51 -12.26
CA ILE A 395 -7.57 -10.68 -13.11
C ILE A 395 -8.99 -11.19 -13.34
N HIS A 396 -9.43 -11.21 -14.60
CA HIS A 396 -10.79 -11.61 -14.98
C HIS A 396 -10.69 -12.67 -16.08
N GLY A 397 -11.22 -13.87 -15.85
CA GLY A 397 -11.24 -14.96 -16.84
C GLY A 397 -9.86 -15.26 -17.44
N THR A 398 -8.82 -15.13 -16.60
CA THR A 398 -7.42 -15.22 -17.01
C THR A 398 -6.67 -16.17 -16.07
N HIS A 399 -5.90 -17.08 -16.63
CA HIS A 399 -5.12 -18.09 -15.91
C HIS A 399 -3.62 -17.82 -16.07
N HIS A 400 -2.82 -18.34 -15.13
CA HIS A 400 -1.35 -18.23 -15.17
C HIS A 400 -0.79 -16.80 -15.11
N ALA A 401 -1.59 -15.83 -14.63
CA ALA A 401 -1.13 -14.45 -14.46
C ALA A 401 0.01 -14.34 -13.44
N GLN A 402 0.90 -13.37 -13.66
CA GLN A 402 2.17 -13.23 -12.94
C GLN A 402 2.29 -11.86 -12.28
N LEU A 403 2.15 -11.82 -10.95
CA LEU A 403 2.14 -10.60 -10.15
C LEU A 403 3.25 -10.64 -9.09
N PHE A 404 4.32 -9.88 -9.32
CA PHE A 404 5.53 -9.93 -8.47
C PHE A 404 5.97 -8.57 -7.94
N ASP A 405 6.33 -8.50 -6.66
CA ASP A 405 7.01 -7.31 -6.11
C ASP A 405 6.20 -6.00 -6.29
N ASN A 406 4.87 -6.05 -6.40
CA ASN A 406 4.05 -4.86 -6.58
C ASN A 406 3.65 -4.26 -5.22
N VAL A 407 3.54 -2.93 -5.17
CA VAL A 407 2.99 -2.17 -4.05
C VAL A 407 1.60 -1.69 -4.42
N CYS A 408 0.62 -1.99 -3.57
CA CYS A 408 -0.79 -1.60 -3.71
C CYS A 408 -1.22 -0.81 -2.46
N TYR A 409 -1.33 0.51 -2.56
CA TYR A 409 -1.47 1.36 -1.38
C TYR A 409 -2.57 2.42 -1.50
N ASN A 410 -3.41 2.54 -0.47
CA ASN A 410 -4.42 3.60 -0.36
C ASN A 410 -5.37 3.63 -1.58
N THR A 411 -6.23 2.60 -1.68
CA THR A 411 -7.10 2.37 -2.83
C THR A 411 -8.51 2.05 -2.39
N PHE A 412 -9.53 2.48 -3.14
CA PHE A 412 -10.90 2.03 -2.87
C PHE A 412 -11.19 0.64 -3.49
N GLY A 413 -12.00 -0.15 -2.80
CA GLY A 413 -12.34 -1.52 -3.18
C GLY A 413 -11.21 -2.52 -2.92
N HIS A 414 -11.33 -3.70 -3.52
CA HIS A 414 -10.29 -4.75 -3.40
C HIS A 414 -8.94 -4.33 -4.02
N GLY A 415 -7.83 -4.87 -3.52
CA GLY A 415 -6.47 -4.58 -4.00
C GLY A 415 -6.10 -5.43 -5.23
N PHE A 416 -5.68 -6.67 -4.96
CA PHE A 416 -5.47 -7.73 -5.95
C PHE A 416 -6.74 -8.58 -6.04
N PHE A 417 -7.43 -8.52 -7.17
CA PHE A 417 -8.80 -8.99 -7.32
C PHE A 417 -8.95 -10.01 -8.45
N LEU A 418 -9.34 -11.24 -8.12
CA LEU A 418 -9.79 -12.25 -9.08
C LEU A 418 -11.32 -12.13 -9.22
N GLU A 419 -11.82 -11.89 -10.42
CA GLU A 419 -13.14 -11.28 -10.60
C GLU A 419 -14.31 -12.26 -10.54
N ASP A 420 -14.18 -13.47 -11.07
CA ASP A 420 -15.37 -14.31 -11.25
C ASP A 420 -15.21 -15.78 -10.87
N GLY A 421 -14.05 -16.23 -10.39
CA GLY A 421 -13.85 -17.56 -9.81
C GLY A 421 -13.37 -18.62 -10.80
N GLY A 422 -13.33 -18.29 -12.10
CA GLY A 422 -12.70 -19.13 -13.11
C GLY A 422 -11.17 -19.05 -13.10
N GLU A 423 -10.59 -18.00 -12.52
CA GLU A 423 -9.16 -17.71 -12.62
C GLU A 423 -8.31 -18.70 -11.83
N THR A 424 -7.32 -19.33 -12.47
CA THR A 424 -6.47 -20.36 -11.84
C THR A 424 -5.01 -20.11 -12.13
N PHE A 425 -4.14 -20.61 -11.26
CA PHE A 425 -2.69 -20.59 -11.39
C PHE A 425 -2.08 -19.18 -11.47
N THR A 426 -2.78 -18.16 -10.97
CA THR A 426 -2.18 -16.84 -10.74
C THR A 426 -1.11 -16.95 -9.66
N ARG A 427 0.05 -16.34 -9.93
CA ARG A 427 1.17 -16.24 -9.00
C ARG A 427 1.19 -14.85 -8.39
N LEU A 428 0.90 -14.79 -7.10
CA LEU A 428 0.98 -13.60 -6.25
C LEU A 428 2.18 -13.77 -5.33
N GLU A 429 3.28 -13.10 -5.63
CA GLU A 429 4.51 -13.26 -4.86
C GLU A 429 5.22 -11.95 -4.53
N ARG A 430 5.61 -11.79 -3.27
CA ARG A 430 6.29 -10.58 -2.77
C ARG A 430 5.51 -9.29 -3.00
N ASN A 431 4.19 -9.32 -3.07
CA ASN A 431 3.39 -8.10 -3.18
C ASN A 431 3.09 -7.53 -1.79
N LEU A 432 3.10 -6.20 -1.68
CA LEU A 432 2.70 -5.45 -0.50
C LEU A 432 1.37 -4.76 -0.78
N GLY A 433 0.39 -4.98 0.08
CA GLY A 433 -0.90 -4.31 0.01
C GLY A 433 -1.31 -3.68 1.34
N LEU A 434 -1.80 -2.44 1.28
CA LEU A 434 -2.23 -1.65 2.44
C LEU A 434 -3.33 -0.65 2.04
N GLY A 435 -4.25 -0.37 2.96
CA GLY A 435 -5.17 0.77 2.86
C GLY A 435 -6.28 0.57 1.84
N GLN A 436 -6.73 -0.68 1.65
CA GLN A 436 -7.96 -0.98 0.91
C GLN A 436 -9.16 -0.48 1.71
N GLN A 437 -9.92 0.44 1.11
CA GLN A 437 -10.98 1.19 1.76
C GLN A 437 -12.32 1.04 1.05
N SER A 438 -13.40 1.15 1.81
CA SER A 438 -14.74 1.15 1.22
C SER A 438 -14.93 2.44 0.43
N TRP A 439 -15.35 2.33 -0.82
CA TRP A 439 -15.76 3.51 -1.58
C TRP A 439 -17.06 4.06 -1.00
N GLU A 440 -17.15 5.37 -0.82
CA GLU A 440 -18.37 6.07 -0.39
C GLU A 440 -18.80 7.07 -1.46
N GLY A 441 -20.03 6.95 -1.93
CA GLY A 441 -20.58 7.89 -2.89
C GLY A 441 -22.09 7.80 -3.03
N LYS A 442 -22.61 8.22 -4.20
CA LYS A 442 -24.06 8.29 -4.43
C LYS A 442 -24.44 7.73 -5.79
N ILE A 443 -25.47 6.89 -5.81
CA ILE A 443 -26.19 6.50 -7.03
C ILE A 443 -27.52 7.24 -7.02
N GLY A 444 -27.64 8.26 -7.87
CA GLY A 444 -28.76 9.21 -7.81
C GLY A 444 -28.82 9.92 -6.46
N LYS A 445 -29.89 9.69 -5.69
CA LYS A 445 -30.06 10.25 -4.32
C LYS A 445 -29.69 9.27 -3.20
N VAL A 446 -29.28 8.05 -3.53
CA VAL A 446 -29.02 6.98 -2.56
C VAL A 446 -27.52 6.95 -2.23
N GLY A 447 -27.18 7.15 -0.96
CA GLY A 447 -25.82 6.91 -0.46
C GLY A 447 -25.46 5.44 -0.65
N THR A 448 -24.30 5.19 -1.26
CA THR A 448 -23.84 3.85 -1.62
C THR A 448 -22.43 3.64 -1.07
N THR A 449 -22.26 2.54 -0.35
CA THR A 449 -20.98 2.05 0.15
C THR A 449 -20.55 0.84 -0.67
N GLY A 450 -19.29 0.83 -1.11
CA GLY A 450 -18.72 -0.14 -2.04
C GLY A 450 -18.98 0.24 -3.49
N ALA A 451 -17.96 0.14 -4.34
CA ALA A 451 -18.08 0.40 -5.78
C ALA A 451 -18.80 -0.75 -6.51
N ILE A 452 -18.65 -1.99 -6.03
CA ILE A 452 -19.54 -3.11 -6.29
C ILE A 452 -19.98 -3.76 -4.95
N PRO A 453 -20.99 -4.63 -4.92
CA PRO A 453 -21.51 -5.18 -3.66
C PRO A 453 -20.47 -5.90 -2.78
N THR A 454 -19.47 -6.59 -3.35
CA THR A 454 -18.35 -7.19 -2.60
C THR A 454 -17.46 -6.15 -1.92
N ASP A 455 -17.27 -4.96 -2.53
CA ASP A 455 -16.37 -3.90 -2.02
C ASP A 455 -16.90 -3.21 -0.76
N LYS A 456 -18.10 -3.55 -0.27
CA LYS A 456 -18.54 -3.16 1.09
C LYS A 456 -17.60 -3.66 2.17
N THR A 457 -16.87 -4.73 1.87
CA THR A 457 -15.77 -5.25 2.68
C THR A 457 -14.53 -5.37 1.81
N PRO A 458 -13.73 -4.30 1.68
CA PRO A 458 -12.53 -4.30 0.86
C PRO A 458 -11.56 -5.38 1.30
N VAL A 459 -10.82 -5.94 0.34
CA VAL A 459 -9.87 -7.03 0.61
C VAL A 459 -8.57 -6.76 -0.12
N THR A 460 -7.44 -6.93 0.54
CA THR A 460 -6.14 -6.76 -0.10
C THR A 460 -5.88 -7.83 -1.15
N PHE A 461 -6.12 -9.10 -0.82
CA PHE A 461 -6.05 -10.24 -1.74
C PHE A 461 -7.39 -10.97 -1.78
N TRP A 462 -8.22 -10.66 -2.78
CA TRP A 462 -9.51 -11.29 -3.04
C TRP A 462 -9.32 -12.50 -3.97
N LEU A 463 -9.56 -13.69 -3.45
CA LEU A 463 -9.19 -14.96 -4.06
C LEU A 463 -10.43 -15.84 -4.25
N THR A 464 -10.94 -15.90 -5.48
CA THR A 464 -12.19 -16.60 -5.81
C THR A 464 -12.01 -18.07 -6.19
N ASN A 465 -10.76 -18.55 -6.23
CA ASN A 465 -10.43 -19.91 -6.60
C ASN A 465 -9.19 -20.40 -5.83
N PRO A 466 -9.16 -21.64 -5.29
CA PRO A 466 -8.06 -22.14 -4.46
C PRO A 466 -6.75 -22.42 -5.22
N LEU A 467 -6.78 -22.50 -6.55
CA LEU A 467 -5.62 -22.91 -7.35
C LEU A 467 -4.61 -21.77 -7.61
N GLN A 468 -4.37 -20.91 -6.62
CA GLN A 468 -3.38 -19.82 -6.72
C GLN A 468 -2.08 -20.16 -6.01
N THR A 469 -1.00 -19.49 -6.40
CA THR A 469 0.26 -19.46 -5.65
C THR A 469 0.35 -18.15 -4.91
N VAL A 470 0.16 -18.17 -3.59
CA VAL A 470 0.20 -16.98 -2.73
C VAL A 470 1.36 -17.09 -1.75
N ARG A 471 2.48 -16.41 -2.04
CA ARG A 471 3.69 -16.55 -1.22
C ARG A 471 4.44 -15.25 -0.96
N ASN A 472 5.03 -15.13 0.22
CA ASN A 472 5.88 -13.99 0.61
C ASN A 472 5.20 -12.61 0.47
N ASN A 473 3.87 -12.56 0.47
CA ASN A 473 3.14 -11.29 0.38
C ASN A 473 2.91 -10.69 1.77
N ALA A 474 2.66 -9.38 1.81
CA ALA A 474 2.24 -8.68 3.01
C ALA A 474 0.92 -7.95 2.77
N ALA A 475 -0.08 -8.30 3.57
CA ALA A 475 -1.34 -7.58 3.74
C ALA A 475 -1.21 -6.77 5.04
N ALA A 476 -0.90 -5.48 4.94
CA ALA A 476 -0.41 -4.66 6.05
C ALA A 476 -1.47 -3.72 6.65
N GLY A 477 -2.74 -3.88 6.27
CA GLY A 477 -3.87 -3.22 6.89
C GLY A 477 -4.91 -2.67 5.90
N GLY A 478 -6.12 -2.43 6.39
CA GLY A 478 -7.24 -1.93 5.60
C GLY A 478 -8.59 -2.10 6.30
N ASP A 479 -9.65 -1.54 5.73
CA ASP A 479 -11.00 -1.49 6.34
C ASP A 479 -11.70 -2.86 6.43
N GLY A 480 -11.21 -3.87 5.71
CA GLY A 480 -11.85 -5.18 5.62
C GLY A 480 -10.92 -6.33 5.97
N VAL A 481 -10.49 -7.09 4.96
CA VAL A 481 -9.75 -8.35 5.13
C VAL A 481 -8.41 -8.34 4.40
N GLY A 482 -7.38 -8.98 4.97
CA GLY A 482 -6.10 -9.15 4.30
C GLY A 482 -6.18 -10.13 3.12
N TYR A 483 -6.43 -11.40 3.42
CA TYR A 483 -6.62 -12.46 2.43
C TYR A 483 -8.02 -13.03 2.58
N TRP A 484 -8.81 -13.05 1.51
CA TRP A 484 -10.12 -13.70 1.52
C TRP A 484 -10.23 -14.71 0.39
N TYR A 485 -10.30 -15.98 0.77
CA TYR A 485 -10.70 -17.07 -0.10
C TYR A 485 -12.22 -17.23 -0.06
N VAL A 486 -12.87 -16.76 -1.12
CA VAL A 486 -14.34 -16.64 -1.24
C VAL A 486 -14.78 -17.36 -2.51
N TYR A 487 -15.32 -18.56 -2.34
CA TYR A 487 -15.53 -19.46 -3.48
C TYR A 487 -16.98 -19.38 -3.96
N PRO A 488 -17.22 -18.93 -5.21
CA PRO A 488 -18.53 -19.07 -5.79
C PRO A 488 -18.82 -20.55 -6.10
N ASP A 489 -20.09 -20.91 -6.17
CA ASP A 489 -20.51 -22.29 -6.49
C ASP A 489 -20.16 -22.68 -7.94
N LEU A 490 -20.14 -21.70 -8.84
CA LEU A 490 -19.69 -21.74 -10.24
C LEU A 490 -19.06 -20.38 -10.55
N PRO A 491 -18.22 -20.25 -11.58
CA PRO A 491 -17.74 -18.94 -11.98
C PRO A 491 -18.94 -18.01 -12.23
N THR A 492 -18.85 -16.76 -11.78
CA THR A 492 -19.89 -15.75 -12.01
C THR A 492 -19.64 -15.05 -13.35
N GLY A 493 -20.49 -14.09 -13.71
CA GLY A 493 -20.19 -13.15 -14.79
C GLY A 493 -19.82 -13.80 -16.15
N PRO A 494 -18.90 -13.19 -16.90
CA PRO A 494 -18.45 -13.69 -18.22
C PRO A 494 -17.87 -15.10 -18.24
N SER A 495 -17.30 -15.60 -17.13
CA SER A 495 -16.72 -16.94 -17.07
C SER A 495 -17.73 -18.07 -16.82
N ARG A 496 -19.00 -17.75 -16.51
CA ARG A 496 -20.04 -18.72 -16.06
C ARG A 496 -20.13 -19.98 -16.92
N ASP A 497 -20.14 -19.81 -18.24
CA ASP A 497 -20.40 -20.89 -19.20
C ASP A 497 -19.14 -21.35 -19.95
N LEU A 498 -17.95 -20.92 -19.52
CA LEU A 498 -16.68 -21.26 -20.16
C LEU A 498 -16.09 -22.61 -19.70
N GLY A 499 -16.76 -23.27 -18.75
CA GLY A 499 -16.35 -24.59 -18.26
C GLY A 499 -15.04 -24.57 -17.46
N HIS A 500 -14.66 -23.43 -16.89
CA HIS A 500 -13.43 -23.28 -16.10
C HIS A 500 -13.46 -24.01 -14.75
N MET A 501 -14.66 -24.26 -14.22
CA MET A 501 -14.87 -24.91 -12.93
C MET A 501 -16.23 -25.62 -12.91
N ALA A 502 -16.29 -26.82 -12.36
CA ALA A 502 -17.55 -27.53 -12.15
C ALA A 502 -18.29 -27.03 -10.91
N TYR A 503 -19.60 -27.31 -10.85
CA TYR A 503 -20.43 -26.87 -9.72
C TYR A 503 -19.87 -27.39 -8.40
N LYS A 504 -19.56 -26.46 -7.48
CA LYS A 504 -19.01 -26.69 -6.14
C LYS A 504 -17.60 -27.27 -6.09
N GLU A 505 -16.83 -27.17 -7.17
CA GLU A 505 -15.48 -27.70 -7.24
C GLU A 505 -14.48 -26.91 -6.38
N ALA A 506 -14.48 -25.56 -6.44
CA ALA A 506 -13.52 -24.74 -5.68
C ALA A 506 -13.55 -25.06 -4.18
N ARG A 507 -14.72 -25.16 -3.57
CA ARG A 507 -14.83 -25.46 -2.14
C ARG A 507 -14.34 -26.85 -1.73
N ASN A 508 -14.20 -27.78 -2.68
CA ASN A 508 -13.64 -29.11 -2.43
C ASN A 508 -12.19 -29.22 -2.93
N THR A 509 -11.62 -28.16 -3.48
CA THR A 509 -10.26 -28.15 -4.02
C THR A 509 -9.30 -27.63 -2.96
N ALA A 510 -8.23 -28.38 -2.70
CA ALA A 510 -7.18 -27.94 -1.78
C ALA A 510 -6.53 -26.64 -2.30
N ILE A 511 -6.30 -25.69 -1.40
CA ILE A 511 -5.51 -24.50 -1.70
C ILE A 511 -4.14 -24.95 -2.21
N LYS A 512 -3.76 -24.47 -3.39
CA LYS A 512 -2.55 -24.90 -4.07
C LYS A 512 -1.30 -24.50 -3.29
N GLU A 513 -1.17 -23.23 -2.91
CA GLU A 513 -0.07 -22.76 -2.06
C GLU A 513 -0.45 -21.49 -1.31
N PHE A 514 -0.22 -21.50 0.02
CA PHE A 514 -0.16 -20.31 0.85
C PHE A 514 1.08 -20.39 1.74
N TYR A 515 2.13 -19.64 1.42
CA TYR A 515 3.42 -19.77 2.08
C TYR A 515 4.03 -18.41 2.51
N ASN A 516 4.36 -18.29 3.80
CA ASN A 516 5.15 -17.19 4.35
C ASN A 516 4.56 -15.79 4.06
N ASN A 517 3.24 -15.67 4.18
CA ASN A 517 2.54 -14.39 4.05
C ASN A 517 2.36 -13.70 5.41
N VAL A 518 2.16 -12.39 5.38
CA VAL A 518 1.94 -11.52 6.55
C VAL A 518 0.54 -10.91 6.46
N ALA A 519 -0.19 -10.90 7.57
CA ALA A 519 -1.47 -10.18 7.68
C ALA A 519 -1.59 -9.44 9.03
N HIS A 520 -1.76 -8.12 9.02
CA HIS A 520 -1.98 -7.34 10.24
C HIS A 520 -2.84 -6.10 10.01
N SER A 521 -3.34 -5.51 11.10
CA SER A 521 -4.02 -4.20 11.10
C SER A 521 -5.29 -4.15 10.24
N TYR A 522 -6.12 -5.19 10.28
CA TYR A 522 -7.42 -5.23 9.60
C TYR A 522 -8.58 -5.14 10.58
N ASP A 523 -9.58 -4.34 10.22
CA ASP A 523 -10.79 -4.15 11.03
C ASP A 523 -11.60 -5.46 11.18
N LYS A 524 -11.61 -6.32 10.14
CA LYS A 524 -12.35 -7.59 10.17
C LYS A 524 -11.48 -8.81 10.42
N ALA A 525 -10.53 -9.11 9.51
CA ALA A 525 -9.70 -10.31 9.61
C ALA A 525 -8.41 -10.23 8.79
N GLY A 526 -7.37 -10.95 9.24
CA GLY A 526 -6.14 -11.10 8.45
C GLY A 526 -6.28 -12.12 7.32
N LEU A 527 -6.94 -13.25 7.60
CA LEU A 527 -7.22 -14.33 6.66
C LEU A 527 -8.66 -14.80 6.88
N PHE A 528 -9.41 -14.99 5.81
CA PHE A 528 -10.76 -15.52 5.83
C PHE A 528 -10.96 -16.52 4.69
N VAL A 529 -11.55 -17.68 4.99
CA VAL A 529 -11.71 -18.82 4.06
C VAL A 529 -13.14 -19.32 4.20
N ASP A 530 -14.07 -18.52 3.72
CA ASP A 530 -15.49 -18.78 3.86
C ASP A 530 -16.28 -17.87 2.91
N ASN A 531 -17.59 -18.03 2.95
CA ASN A 531 -18.59 -17.35 2.14
C ASN A 531 -18.55 -17.69 0.66
N ILE A 532 -19.69 -17.42 0.03
CA ILE A 532 -19.95 -17.67 -1.38
C ILE A 532 -20.18 -16.30 -2.02
N GLU A 533 -19.39 -16.01 -3.04
CA GLU A 533 -19.70 -14.92 -3.97
C GLU A 533 -20.85 -15.37 -4.88
N GLN A 534 -21.89 -14.52 -4.96
CA GLN A 534 -23.10 -14.77 -5.73
C GLN A 534 -23.01 -14.11 -7.12
N ASP A 535 -23.88 -14.52 -8.05
CA ASP A 535 -23.93 -13.95 -9.40
C ASP A 535 -24.27 -12.44 -9.44
N ASP A 536 -24.86 -11.91 -8.36
CA ASP A 536 -25.13 -10.48 -8.19
C ASP A 536 -24.01 -9.73 -7.45
N LEU A 537 -22.84 -10.37 -7.31
CA LEU A 537 -21.65 -9.88 -6.63
C LEU A 537 -21.85 -9.66 -5.12
N THR A 538 -22.93 -10.17 -4.52
CA THR A 538 -23.06 -10.19 -3.06
C THR A 538 -22.25 -11.34 -2.45
N VAL A 539 -21.92 -11.20 -1.17
CA VAL A 539 -21.18 -12.22 -0.41
C VAL A 539 -22.10 -12.76 0.67
N GLU A 540 -22.59 -13.97 0.48
CA GLU A 540 -23.61 -14.56 1.36
C GLU A 540 -23.39 -16.06 1.57
N GLY A 541 -24.01 -16.60 2.63
CA GLY A 541 -23.92 -18.02 2.96
C GLY A 541 -22.52 -18.46 3.41
N TYR A 542 -22.35 -19.76 3.59
CA TYR A 542 -21.09 -20.39 3.96
C TYR A 542 -20.70 -21.35 2.85
N ASN A 543 -19.47 -21.26 2.37
CA ASN A 543 -19.05 -22.12 1.25
C ASN A 543 -18.88 -23.58 1.68
N GLN A 544 -18.76 -23.84 2.99
CA GLN A 544 -18.51 -25.17 3.56
C GLN A 544 -17.23 -25.79 2.99
N TYR A 545 -16.14 -25.02 3.00
CA TYR A 545 -14.85 -25.44 2.50
C TYR A 545 -14.44 -26.80 3.10
N ASP A 546 -14.24 -27.79 2.22
CA ASP A 546 -14.08 -29.19 2.58
C ASP A 546 -13.21 -29.90 1.53
N PRO A 547 -11.90 -29.58 1.49
CA PRO A 547 -10.99 -30.06 0.45
C PRO A 547 -10.91 -31.59 0.41
N ARG A 548 -10.96 -32.14 -0.81
CA ARG A 548 -11.05 -33.57 -1.11
C ARG A 548 -9.92 -34.03 -2.03
N ALA A 549 -9.54 -35.31 -1.94
CA ALA A 549 -8.53 -35.91 -2.81
C ALA A 549 -8.95 -35.91 -4.29
N ASP A 550 -10.25 -36.04 -4.54
CA ASP A 550 -10.90 -35.75 -5.81
C ASP A 550 -11.99 -34.69 -5.55
N PRO A 551 -11.77 -33.41 -5.96
CA PRO A 551 -12.70 -32.31 -5.72
C PRO A 551 -14.11 -32.52 -6.29
N LEU A 552 -14.26 -33.37 -7.31
CA LEU A 552 -15.54 -33.66 -7.93
C LEU A 552 -16.27 -34.83 -7.25
N ASN A 553 -15.56 -35.60 -6.41
CA ASN A 553 -16.11 -36.72 -5.67
C ASN A 553 -16.17 -36.43 -4.16
N LYS A 554 -17.37 -36.07 -3.69
CA LYS A 554 -17.67 -35.78 -2.27
C LYS A 554 -17.38 -36.94 -1.30
N THR A 555 -17.28 -38.17 -1.79
CA THR A 555 -16.95 -39.35 -0.98
C THR A 555 -15.47 -39.67 -0.95
N SER A 556 -14.67 -38.98 -1.76
CA SER A 556 -13.23 -39.15 -1.73
C SER A 556 -12.66 -38.65 -0.37
N PRO A 557 -11.50 -39.19 0.05
CA PRO A 557 -10.88 -38.79 1.31
C PRO A 557 -10.72 -37.28 1.41
N GLN A 558 -10.94 -36.73 2.60
CA GLN A 558 -10.58 -35.34 2.89
C GLN A 558 -9.05 -35.18 2.80
N VAL A 559 -8.62 -34.03 2.30
CA VAL A 559 -7.21 -33.63 2.31
C VAL A 559 -7.06 -32.33 3.08
N SER A 560 -5.89 -32.05 3.64
CA SER A 560 -5.67 -30.82 4.39
C SER A 560 -5.55 -29.62 3.46
N ALA A 561 -6.18 -28.50 3.84
CA ALA A 561 -5.74 -27.20 3.35
C ALA A 561 -4.59 -26.72 4.24
N VAL A 562 -3.48 -26.35 3.62
CA VAL A 562 -2.24 -26.02 4.31
C VAL A 562 -1.94 -24.53 4.16
N PHE A 563 -1.87 -23.84 5.30
CA PHE A 563 -1.41 -22.45 5.39
C PHE A 563 -0.08 -22.43 6.13
N GLU A 564 1.01 -22.37 5.37
CA GLU A 564 2.36 -22.44 5.90
C GLU A 564 2.89 -21.04 6.23
N ARG A 565 3.43 -20.89 7.45
CA ARG A 565 4.17 -19.70 7.90
C ARG A 565 3.38 -18.38 7.79
N LEU A 566 2.08 -18.41 8.07
CA LEU A 566 1.31 -17.18 8.23
C LEU A 566 1.79 -16.42 9.48
N THR A 567 2.22 -15.18 9.28
CA THR A 567 2.50 -14.25 10.38
C THR A 567 1.32 -13.31 10.57
N GLY A 568 0.64 -13.42 11.72
CA GLY A 568 -0.50 -12.58 12.07
C GLY A 568 -0.24 -11.77 13.33
N ASN A 569 -0.38 -10.45 13.28
CA ASN A 569 -0.30 -9.59 14.46
C ASN A 569 -1.43 -8.56 14.43
N ASN A 570 -2.03 -8.23 15.58
CA ASN A 570 -3.13 -7.26 15.66
C ASN A 570 -4.30 -7.50 14.68
N THR A 571 -4.64 -8.76 14.39
CA THR A 571 -5.81 -9.12 13.57
C THR A 571 -6.99 -9.53 14.46
N SER A 572 -8.21 -9.34 13.97
CA SER A 572 -9.40 -10.01 14.51
C SER A 572 -9.58 -11.36 13.77
N PRO A 573 -9.21 -12.52 14.33
CA PRO A 573 -9.43 -13.79 13.64
C PRO A 573 -10.89 -14.27 13.75
N GLN A 574 -11.52 -14.49 12.61
CA GLN A 574 -12.39 -15.65 12.40
C GLN A 574 -11.65 -16.57 11.45
N VAL A 575 -11.29 -17.77 11.89
CA VAL A 575 -10.52 -18.71 11.08
C VAL A 575 -11.04 -20.13 11.27
N SER A 576 -11.41 -20.76 10.15
CA SER A 576 -11.87 -22.14 9.99
C SER A 576 -10.90 -22.91 9.07
N ALA A 577 -9.67 -23.20 9.50
CA ALA A 577 -8.70 -23.95 8.70
C ALA A 577 -7.63 -24.68 9.54
N VAL A 578 -6.94 -25.68 8.98
CA VAL A 578 -5.81 -26.38 9.62
C VAL A 578 -4.53 -25.57 9.39
N PHE A 579 -3.73 -25.36 10.44
CA PHE A 579 -2.44 -24.63 10.35
C PHE A 579 -1.31 -25.50 10.89
N GLU A 580 -0.29 -25.75 10.08
CA GLU A 580 0.96 -26.39 10.54
C GLU A 580 1.72 -25.47 11.51
N ARG A 581 1.74 -24.15 11.24
CA ARG A 581 2.38 -23.17 12.11
C ARG A 581 1.72 -21.79 12.01
N LEU A 582 1.14 -21.34 13.12
CA LEU A 582 0.61 -19.98 13.32
C LEU A 582 1.42 -19.27 14.43
N THR A 583 1.84 -18.03 14.18
CA THR A 583 2.50 -17.19 15.19
C THR A 583 1.74 -15.88 15.35
N GLY A 584 1.26 -15.54 16.55
CA GLY A 584 0.53 -14.29 16.80
C GLY A 584 0.46 -13.85 18.27
N ASN A 585 0.30 -12.54 18.50
CA ASN A 585 0.37 -11.92 19.84
C ASN A 585 -1.02 -11.77 20.52
N LYS A 586 -2.11 -11.60 19.75
CA LYS A 586 -3.50 -11.47 20.23
C LYS A 586 -4.48 -12.16 19.25
N THR A 587 -5.30 -13.10 19.73
CA THR A 587 -6.31 -13.84 18.93
C THR A 587 -7.73 -13.67 19.53
N SER A 588 -8.71 -13.38 18.69
CA SER A 588 -10.15 -13.15 18.98
C SER A 588 -10.91 -14.45 19.42
N PRO A 589 -12.13 -14.37 20.01
CA PRO A 589 -12.86 -15.47 20.68
C PRO A 589 -13.42 -16.63 19.83
N GLN A 590 -13.10 -16.74 18.54
CA GLN A 590 -13.71 -17.70 17.62
C GLN A 590 -12.63 -18.29 16.71
N VAL A 591 -11.91 -19.28 17.22
CA VAL A 591 -10.95 -20.08 16.43
C VAL A 591 -11.43 -21.53 16.45
N SER A 592 -11.81 -22.05 15.29
CA SER A 592 -12.11 -23.49 15.09
C SER A 592 -11.10 -24.04 14.10
N ALA A 593 -9.99 -24.56 14.61
CA ALA A 593 -8.86 -25.00 13.79
C ALA A 593 -8.08 -26.11 14.51
N VAL A 594 -7.56 -27.07 13.75
CA VAL A 594 -6.62 -28.09 14.25
C VAL A 594 -5.20 -27.53 14.08
N PHE A 595 -4.40 -27.58 15.15
CA PHE A 595 -3.05 -26.98 15.18
C PHE A 595 -2.01 -28.01 15.61
N GLU A 596 -0.90 -28.11 14.88
CA GLU A 596 0.29 -28.81 15.38
C GLU A 596 0.99 -28.00 16.48
N ARG A 597 1.03 -26.67 16.36
CA ARG A 597 1.69 -25.78 17.33
C ARG A 597 1.14 -24.36 17.36
N LEU A 598 0.74 -23.89 18.55
CA LEU A 598 0.30 -22.50 18.82
C LEU A 598 1.24 -21.81 19.83
N THR A 599 1.65 -20.56 19.54
CA THR A 599 2.42 -19.71 20.48
C THR A 599 1.72 -18.35 20.63
N GLY A 600 1.23 -17.99 21.83
CA GLY A 600 0.50 -16.75 22.08
C GLY A 600 0.47 -16.29 23.55
N ASN A 601 0.15 -15.01 23.81
CA ASN A 601 0.24 -14.37 25.15
C ASN A 601 -1.12 -14.16 25.87
N LYS A 602 -2.24 -14.13 25.13
CA LYS A 602 -3.62 -14.13 25.68
C LYS A 602 -4.55 -14.95 24.78
N THR A 603 -5.08 -16.06 25.28
CA THR A 603 -6.14 -16.84 24.63
C THR A 603 -7.51 -16.44 25.19
N SER A 604 -8.48 -16.18 24.31
CA SER A 604 -9.84 -15.75 24.65
C SER A 604 -10.71 -16.90 25.21
N THR A 605 -11.91 -16.57 25.70
CA THR A 605 -12.80 -17.35 26.58
C THR A 605 -13.46 -18.61 25.99
N GLN A 606 -13.27 -18.91 24.71
CA GLN A 606 -13.74 -20.15 24.09
C GLN A 606 -12.70 -20.63 23.07
N VAL A 607 -12.06 -21.75 23.36
CA VAL A 607 -11.18 -22.47 22.43
C VAL A 607 -11.69 -23.90 22.37
N SER A 608 -12.11 -24.35 21.18
CA SER A 608 -12.45 -25.75 20.90
C SER A 608 -11.50 -26.25 19.82
N ALA A 609 -10.43 -26.94 20.22
CA ALA A 609 -9.43 -27.51 19.31
C ALA A 609 -8.67 -28.67 19.98
N GLU A 610 -8.19 -29.62 19.17
CA GLU A 610 -7.20 -30.64 19.55
C GLU A 610 -5.78 -30.08 19.35
N PHE A 611 -4.87 -30.36 20.29
CA PHE A 611 -3.50 -29.84 20.27
C PHE A 611 -2.49 -30.92 20.68
N GLU A 612 -1.37 -31.03 19.98
CA GLU A 612 -0.23 -31.83 20.46
C GLU A 612 0.55 -31.10 21.58
N ARG A 613 0.80 -29.78 21.46
CA ARG A 613 1.57 -29.00 22.46
C ARG A 613 1.11 -27.52 22.55
N LEU A 614 0.94 -27.04 23.78
CA LEU A 614 0.62 -25.64 24.13
C LEU A 614 1.73 -25.03 24.99
N THR A 615 2.17 -23.80 24.69
CA THR A 615 3.10 -23.02 25.55
C THR A 615 2.58 -21.60 25.73
N GLY A 616 2.27 -21.19 26.98
CA GLY A 616 1.68 -19.88 27.28
C GLY A 616 2.00 -19.37 28.69
N ASN A 617 1.88 -18.06 28.90
CA ASN A 617 2.29 -17.37 30.14
C ASN A 617 1.14 -17.14 31.16
N LYS A 618 -0.13 -17.16 30.72
CA LYS A 618 -1.36 -17.20 31.55
C LYS A 618 -2.51 -17.91 30.80
N THR A 619 -3.14 -18.91 31.39
CA THR A 619 -4.27 -19.69 30.81
C THR A 619 -5.59 -19.41 31.55
N SER A 620 -6.72 -19.30 30.82
CA SER A 620 -8.06 -18.91 31.32
C SER A 620 -8.93 -20.10 31.81
N THR A 621 -10.09 -19.81 32.40
CA THR A 621 -10.94 -20.65 33.29
C THR A 621 -11.85 -21.69 32.63
N GLN A 622 -11.89 -21.81 31.31
CA GLN A 622 -12.60 -22.89 30.62
C GLN A 622 -11.78 -23.35 29.41
N VAL A 623 -11.15 -24.51 29.54
CA VAL A 623 -10.45 -25.19 28.45
C VAL A 623 -11.01 -26.60 28.35
N SER A 624 -11.60 -26.93 27.20
CA SER A 624 -12.08 -28.27 26.88
C SER A 624 -11.16 -28.83 25.79
N ALA A 625 -10.06 -29.48 26.17
CA ALA A 625 -9.11 -30.06 25.22
C ALA A 625 -8.44 -31.32 25.78
N VAL A 626 -8.01 -32.20 24.89
CA VAL A 626 -7.15 -33.36 25.18
C VAL A 626 -5.69 -32.91 24.97
N PHE A 627 -4.80 -33.23 25.90
CA PHE A 627 -3.39 -32.82 25.83
C PHE A 627 -2.46 -34.02 26.02
N GLU A 628 -1.41 -34.14 25.20
CA GLU A 628 -0.32 -35.09 25.48
C GLU A 628 0.72 -34.51 26.47
N ARG A 629 0.93 -33.19 26.49
CA ARG A 629 1.92 -32.55 27.38
C ARG A 629 1.67 -31.04 27.59
N LEU A 630 1.62 -30.59 28.85
CA LEU A 630 1.40 -29.19 29.26
C LEU A 630 2.62 -28.60 29.98
N THR A 631 3.04 -27.37 29.65
CA THR A 631 4.11 -26.65 30.36
C THR A 631 3.76 -25.16 30.52
N GLY A 632 3.71 -24.64 31.76
CA GLY A 632 3.35 -23.25 32.05
C GLY A 632 3.79 -22.80 33.45
N ASN A 633 4.00 -21.49 33.65
CA ASN A 633 4.65 -20.93 34.84
C ASN A 633 3.68 -20.65 36.02
N LYS A 634 2.35 -20.67 35.79
CA LYS A 634 1.25 -20.69 36.80
C LYS A 634 -0.01 -21.35 36.20
N THR A 635 -0.55 -22.41 36.81
CA THR A 635 -1.73 -23.18 36.36
C THR A 635 -2.99 -22.90 37.22
N SER A 636 -4.18 -23.03 36.62
CA SER A 636 -5.52 -22.75 37.21
C SER A 636 -6.10 -23.96 37.98
N PRO A 637 -7.04 -23.79 38.95
CA PRO A 637 -7.55 -24.88 39.81
C PRO A 637 -8.55 -25.86 39.19
N GLN A 638 -8.94 -25.69 37.92
CA GLN A 638 -9.93 -26.54 37.24
C GLN A 638 -9.38 -26.97 35.88
N VAL A 639 -8.71 -28.12 35.86
CA VAL A 639 -8.31 -28.83 34.64
C VAL A 639 -9.06 -30.15 34.63
N SER A 640 -9.94 -30.38 33.65
CA SER A 640 -10.54 -31.69 33.40
C SER A 640 -9.75 -32.38 32.29
N ALA A 641 -8.88 -33.31 32.67
CA ALA A 641 -8.21 -34.23 31.76
C ALA A 641 -8.95 -35.57 31.76
N VAL A 642 -9.19 -36.14 30.58
CA VAL A 642 -9.45 -37.58 30.45
C VAL A 642 -8.09 -38.20 30.11
N PHE A 643 -7.61 -39.11 30.97
CA PHE A 643 -6.33 -39.80 30.81
C PHE A 643 -6.39 -40.88 29.73
#